data_AF-A0A7L2S4Z7-F1
#
_entry.id   AF-A0A7L2S4Z7-F1
#
_cell.length_a   1.000
_cell.length_b   1.000
_cell.length_c   1.000
_cell.angle_alpha   90.00
_cell.angle_beta   90.00
_cell.angle_gamma   90.00
#
_symmetry.space_group_name_H-M   'P 1'
#
loop_
_entity.id
_entity.type
_entity.pdbx_description
1 polymer ?
#
loop_
_entity_poly.entity_id
_entity_poly.type
_entity_poly.pdbx_seq_one_letter_code
_entity_poly.pdbx_strand_id
1 'polypeptide(L)'
;DLLLDQLTRRAHELQEQIALFEAQLVAQAEDTKVTRQAVSEAGLEVQAINMEKKRLLDHWNSSLAGMKQRDEAYVVSQELLSNYRRDLKSLEGDIHGCGKSIRKEEEKNENLVTLLNRSQSDASLTRKLIAQCLLEQEALQVQTGTYTRVLQETEQALSRTKMDQAAHLNELLSIRKGIEKGTSVKEQLESEIMAKLQDQMMSNKAAKHFSQLAEKLRNRKSNLELHFYKVENDVAQIILNTTNTSCRLTAHEKTLCEVDKEIKNMKELISCQESEIAKSRLLADKKGGVICLYNKKLEMLLAQQGGQELGPLELEINQLNKEIEQCNSEVMALQKHWLSGQKELVKLTREQEEQITSLDTLQTQIIITQQRKLRLENEIQQEIKEQKDVERHMKNISNDLIKLNVLINKNNSSFEELQNGKIVTENEFLHSLKAAEKESVEMQERHSQLTEEKERLLNSLVEAEHQILLWEKKIQLAKEMREAADSLFEHGEIHDMKTEIRRMQVRYGQLLKQQETLTRALEVCVSHRETITNWAEAQSKVDKKHVTKSDFQSRKEELKKKIRETRENICECNQTIQELEIIQESLSATFSEKKQEFCQLQAETDSLILDMECLQHEKRWNLLDLVAHQAHQKQLQVLKEGKYRALSRTEEACRSQQEKLRGRLQTINAIVQQIWEEQPQHQRALQWLSHWLGSKLGSEKA
;
A
#
# COMPACT_ATOMS: atom_id res chain seq x y z
N ASP A 1 91.23 -116.79 -150.30
CA ASP A 1 90.65 -117.36 -149.07
C ASP A 1 90.96 -116.51 -147.83
N LEU A 2 92.23 -116.36 -147.41
CA LEU A 2 92.58 -115.59 -146.18
C LEU A 2 92.03 -114.14 -146.13
N LEU A 3 91.94 -113.46 -147.29
CA LEU A 3 91.45 -112.07 -147.37
C LEU A 3 89.93 -111.94 -147.11
N LEU A 4 89.16 -112.97 -147.45
CA LEU A 4 87.70 -112.94 -147.39
C LEU A 4 87.22 -113.07 -145.94
N ASP A 5 87.91 -113.90 -145.15
CA ASP A 5 87.69 -114.13 -143.72
C ASP A 5 88.13 -112.95 -142.82
N GLN A 6 88.95 -112.03 -143.36
CA GLN A 6 89.25 -110.75 -142.71
C GLN A 6 88.15 -109.71 -142.94
N LEU A 7 87.60 -109.64 -144.15
CA LEU A 7 86.53 -108.69 -144.50
C LEU A 7 85.20 -109.02 -143.80
N THR A 8 84.85 -110.29 -143.65
CA THR A 8 83.65 -110.72 -142.91
C THR A 8 83.72 -110.38 -141.42
N ARG A 9 84.86 -110.66 -140.76
CA ARG A 9 85.08 -110.21 -139.36
C ARG A 9 84.94 -108.69 -139.24
N ARG A 10 85.55 -107.92 -140.16
CA ARG A 10 85.49 -106.46 -140.14
C ARG A 10 84.07 -105.90 -140.34
N ALA A 11 83.25 -106.58 -141.14
CA ALA A 11 81.84 -106.22 -141.31
C ALA A 11 81.02 -106.48 -140.03
N HIS A 12 81.26 -107.59 -139.34
CA HIS A 12 80.60 -107.88 -138.06
C HIS A 12 81.05 -106.92 -136.95
N GLU A 13 82.35 -106.61 -136.83
CA GLU A 13 82.86 -105.58 -135.91
C GLU A 13 82.16 -104.21 -136.11
N LEU A 14 81.92 -103.82 -137.36
CA LEU A 14 81.23 -102.56 -137.67
C LEU A 14 79.72 -102.63 -137.40
N GLN A 15 79.06 -103.77 -137.63
CA GLN A 15 77.64 -103.94 -137.26
C GLN A 15 77.44 -103.93 -135.74
N GLU A 16 78.33 -104.56 -134.98
CA GLU A 16 78.31 -104.49 -133.51
C GLU A 16 78.52 -103.05 -133.02
N GLN A 17 79.45 -102.30 -133.61
CA GLN A 17 79.66 -100.88 -133.29
C GLN A 17 78.43 -100.02 -133.62
N ILE A 18 77.79 -100.23 -134.77
CA ILE A 18 76.56 -99.50 -135.14
C ILE A 18 75.45 -99.79 -134.12
N ALA A 19 75.20 -101.06 -133.79
CA ALA A 19 74.18 -101.43 -132.80
C ALA A 19 74.47 -100.84 -131.41
N LEU A 20 75.75 -100.75 -131.02
CA LEU A 20 76.18 -100.15 -129.76
C LEU A 20 75.94 -98.62 -129.75
N PHE A 21 76.25 -97.91 -130.85
CA PHE A 21 75.97 -96.48 -130.98
C PHE A 21 74.46 -96.18 -131.08
N GLU A 22 73.67 -97.01 -131.76
CA GLU A 22 72.21 -96.88 -131.80
C GLU A 22 71.61 -97.06 -130.40
N ALA A 23 72.04 -98.07 -129.64
CA ALA A 23 71.64 -98.25 -128.25
C ALA A 23 72.04 -97.05 -127.35
N GLN A 24 73.24 -96.49 -127.54
CA GLN A 24 73.67 -95.28 -126.83
C GLN A 24 72.84 -94.05 -127.19
N LEU A 25 72.47 -93.86 -128.46
CA LEU A 25 71.62 -92.75 -128.90
C LEU A 25 70.20 -92.85 -128.34
N VAL A 26 69.62 -94.06 -128.29
CA VAL A 26 68.31 -94.28 -127.65
C VAL A 26 68.39 -93.98 -126.15
N ALA A 27 69.40 -94.50 -125.44
CA ALA A 27 69.59 -94.21 -124.02
C ALA A 27 69.75 -92.70 -123.74
N GLN A 28 70.55 -91.99 -124.52
CA GLN A 28 70.71 -90.53 -124.39
C GLN A 28 69.42 -89.76 -124.74
N ALA A 29 68.62 -90.23 -125.70
CA ALA A 29 67.32 -89.64 -126.02
C ALA A 29 66.31 -89.84 -124.89
N GLU A 30 66.35 -90.98 -124.20
CA GLU A 30 65.53 -91.25 -123.01
C GLU A 30 66.00 -90.42 -121.81
N ASP A 31 67.30 -90.38 -121.50
CA ASP A 31 67.86 -89.54 -120.42
C ASP A 31 67.57 -88.05 -120.63
N THR A 32 67.70 -87.54 -121.86
CA THR A 32 67.36 -86.13 -122.17
C THR A 32 65.86 -85.85 -122.13
N LYS A 33 65.00 -86.86 -122.31
CA LYS A 33 63.56 -86.74 -122.11
C LYS A 33 63.20 -86.72 -120.61
N VAL A 34 63.77 -87.62 -119.82
CA VAL A 34 63.56 -87.68 -118.36
C VAL A 34 64.04 -86.39 -117.68
N THR A 35 65.23 -85.89 -118.03
CA THR A 35 65.74 -84.62 -117.49
C THR A 35 64.90 -83.41 -117.88
N ARG A 36 64.37 -83.34 -119.11
CA ARG A 36 63.41 -82.29 -119.51
C ARG A 36 62.09 -82.38 -118.74
N GLN A 37 61.58 -83.59 -118.49
CA GLN A 37 60.39 -83.80 -117.66
C GLN A 37 60.63 -83.28 -116.24
N ALA A 38 61.71 -83.69 -115.58
CA ALA A 38 62.10 -83.22 -114.26
C ALA A 38 62.27 -81.68 -114.18
N VAL A 39 62.87 -81.05 -115.20
CA VAL A 39 62.97 -79.57 -115.27
C VAL A 39 61.60 -78.91 -115.45
N SER A 40 60.69 -79.51 -116.22
CA SER A 40 59.32 -78.98 -116.36
C SER A 40 58.50 -79.14 -115.09
N GLU A 41 58.65 -80.25 -114.37
CA GLU A 41 58.04 -80.53 -113.07
C GLU A 41 58.53 -79.53 -112.02
N ALA A 42 59.86 -79.38 -111.87
CA ALA A 42 60.46 -78.37 -110.99
C ALA A 42 60.03 -76.93 -111.36
N GLY A 43 59.84 -76.65 -112.66
CA GLY A 43 59.30 -75.37 -113.13
C GLY A 43 57.86 -75.11 -112.68
N LEU A 44 57.02 -76.15 -112.67
CA LEU A 44 55.65 -76.08 -112.15
C LEU A 44 55.62 -75.98 -110.62
N GLU A 45 56.49 -76.70 -109.91
CA GLU A 45 56.66 -76.60 -108.45
C GLU A 45 57.08 -75.19 -108.03
N VAL A 46 58.06 -74.59 -108.70
CA VAL A 46 58.49 -73.20 -108.43
C VAL A 46 57.35 -72.20 -108.70
N GLN A 47 56.50 -72.44 -109.70
CA GLN A 47 55.31 -71.62 -109.91
C GLN A 47 54.28 -71.80 -108.80
N ALA A 48 54.03 -73.04 -108.35
CA ALA A 48 53.13 -73.34 -107.24
C ALA A 48 53.60 -72.66 -105.93
N ILE A 49 54.87 -72.82 -105.56
CA ILE A 49 55.49 -72.17 -104.39
C ILE A 49 55.35 -70.64 -104.46
N ASN A 50 55.52 -70.04 -105.64
CA ASN A 50 55.34 -68.59 -105.82
C ASN A 50 53.87 -68.16 -105.68
N MET A 51 52.91 -68.97 -106.11
CA MET A 51 51.49 -68.71 -105.88
C MET A 51 51.12 -68.84 -104.39
N GLU A 52 51.64 -69.86 -103.70
CA GLU A 52 51.46 -70.03 -102.25
C GLU A 52 52.08 -68.87 -101.47
N LYS A 53 53.31 -68.46 -101.80
CA LYS A 53 53.96 -67.29 -101.20
C LYS A 53 53.13 -66.01 -101.36
N LYS A 54 52.55 -65.77 -102.55
CA LYS A 54 51.62 -64.65 -102.76
C LYS A 54 50.39 -64.76 -101.86
N ARG A 55 49.72 -65.92 -101.88
CA ARG A 55 48.56 -66.18 -101.01
C ARG A 55 48.89 -65.95 -99.53
N LEU A 56 50.03 -66.45 -99.04
CA LEU A 56 50.45 -66.26 -97.64
C LEU A 56 50.72 -64.78 -97.31
N LEU A 57 51.34 -64.03 -98.22
CA LEU A 57 51.52 -62.57 -98.05
C LEU A 57 50.17 -61.84 -98.03
N ASP A 58 49.23 -62.20 -98.90
CA ASP A 58 47.89 -61.58 -98.93
C ASP A 58 47.09 -61.91 -97.66
N HIS A 59 47.15 -63.15 -97.17
CA HIS A 59 46.54 -63.55 -95.90
C HIS A 59 47.19 -62.84 -94.70
N TRP A 60 48.52 -62.67 -94.71
CA TRP A 60 49.26 -61.96 -93.67
C TRP A 60 48.92 -60.47 -93.65
N ASN A 61 48.88 -59.82 -94.83
CA ASN A 61 48.47 -58.43 -94.99
C ASN A 61 47.02 -58.20 -94.53
N SER A 62 46.10 -59.10 -94.88
CA SER A 62 44.71 -59.08 -94.41
C SER A 62 44.62 -59.25 -92.89
N SER A 63 45.36 -60.20 -92.33
CA SER A 63 45.44 -60.43 -90.88
C SER A 63 46.00 -59.21 -90.13
N LEU A 64 47.02 -58.55 -90.70
CA LEU A 64 47.63 -57.34 -90.14
C LEU A 64 46.68 -56.14 -90.20
N ALA A 65 45.95 -55.96 -91.31
CA ALA A 65 44.90 -54.95 -91.42
C ALA A 65 43.76 -55.19 -90.42
N GLY A 66 43.30 -56.43 -90.29
CA GLY A 66 42.31 -56.84 -89.29
C GLY A 66 42.82 -56.79 -87.85
N MET A 67 44.13 -56.76 -87.62
CA MET A 67 44.72 -56.48 -86.29
C MET A 67 44.68 -54.98 -86.01
N LYS A 68 45.16 -54.14 -86.93
CA LYS A 68 45.10 -52.67 -86.78
C LYS A 68 43.69 -52.16 -86.52
N GLN A 69 42.68 -52.64 -87.26
CA GLN A 69 41.29 -52.27 -87.04
C GLN A 69 40.76 -52.67 -85.64
N ARG A 70 41.22 -53.81 -85.10
CA ARG A 70 40.89 -54.23 -83.72
C ARG A 70 41.61 -53.38 -82.68
N ASP A 71 42.86 -53.02 -82.92
CA ASP A 71 43.65 -52.16 -82.04
C ASP A 71 43.05 -50.73 -82.00
N GLU A 72 42.67 -50.18 -83.15
CA GLU A 72 41.96 -48.90 -83.28
C GLU A 72 40.60 -48.94 -82.55
N ALA A 73 39.79 -49.99 -82.76
CA ALA A 73 38.52 -50.17 -82.06
C ALA A 73 38.70 -50.36 -80.53
N TYR A 74 39.79 -51.00 -80.11
CA TYR A 74 40.15 -51.14 -78.69
C TYR A 74 40.54 -49.80 -78.06
N VAL A 75 41.36 -48.98 -78.74
CA VAL A 75 41.70 -47.62 -78.29
C VAL A 75 40.45 -46.77 -78.15
N VAL A 76 39.57 -46.73 -79.16
CA VAL A 76 38.29 -45.99 -79.08
C VAL A 76 37.42 -46.50 -77.91
N SER A 77 37.36 -47.82 -77.69
CA SER A 77 36.63 -48.41 -76.56
C SER A 77 37.23 -48.01 -75.21
N GLN A 78 38.56 -47.94 -75.11
CA GLN A 78 39.28 -47.52 -73.91
C GLN A 78 39.10 -46.02 -73.63
N GLU A 79 39.08 -45.18 -74.66
CA GLU A 79 38.77 -43.75 -74.57
C GLU A 79 37.33 -43.53 -74.09
N LEU A 80 36.35 -44.21 -74.68
CA LEU A 80 34.95 -44.18 -74.23
C LEU A 80 34.80 -44.63 -72.77
N LEU A 81 35.44 -45.73 -72.37
CA LEU A 81 35.47 -46.16 -70.97
C LEU A 81 36.13 -45.13 -70.04
N SER A 82 37.15 -44.42 -70.50
CA SER A 82 37.79 -43.33 -69.73
C SER A 82 36.86 -42.13 -69.57
N ASN A 83 36.05 -41.83 -70.59
CA ASN A 83 35.06 -40.76 -70.57
C ASN A 83 33.91 -41.11 -69.61
N TYR A 84 33.30 -42.30 -69.75
CA TYR A 84 32.26 -42.75 -68.80
C TYR A 84 32.76 -42.79 -67.34
N ARG A 85 34.02 -43.15 -67.10
CA ARG A 85 34.63 -43.07 -65.75
C ARG A 85 34.83 -41.63 -65.25
N ARG A 86 35.01 -40.66 -66.13
CA ARG A 86 35.07 -39.23 -65.78
C ARG A 86 33.68 -38.71 -65.48
N ASP A 87 32.70 -39.06 -66.31
CA ASP A 87 31.31 -38.63 -66.19
C ASP A 87 30.65 -39.20 -64.92
N LEU A 88 30.93 -40.48 -64.59
CA LEU A 88 30.54 -41.08 -63.32
C LEU A 88 31.13 -40.33 -62.12
N LYS A 89 32.41 -39.92 -62.17
CA LYS A 89 33.04 -39.14 -61.09
C LYS A 89 32.47 -37.73 -60.95
N SER A 90 32.08 -37.07 -62.05
CA SER A 90 31.36 -35.80 -61.95
C SER A 90 29.96 -36.01 -61.35
N LEU A 91 29.23 -37.04 -61.78
CA LEU A 91 27.91 -37.36 -61.23
C LEU A 91 27.98 -37.74 -59.74
N GLU A 92 28.99 -38.49 -59.30
CA GLU A 92 29.28 -38.74 -57.87
C GLU A 92 29.55 -37.44 -57.11
N GLY A 93 30.30 -36.52 -57.71
CA GLY A 93 30.55 -35.18 -57.18
C GLY A 93 29.28 -34.34 -57.05
N ASP A 94 28.42 -34.35 -58.08
CA ASP A 94 27.14 -33.65 -58.11
C ASP A 94 26.15 -34.24 -57.10
N ILE A 95 26.05 -35.58 -57.00
CA ILE A 95 25.25 -36.27 -55.97
C ILE A 95 25.73 -35.89 -54.56
N HIS A 96 27.05 -35.83 -54.33
CA HIS A 96 27.60 -35.39 -53.05
C HIS A 96 27.35 -33.90 -52.77
N GLY A 97 27.39 -33.06 -53.81
CA GLY A 97 27.02 -31.64 -53.74
C GLY A 97 25.54 -31.44 -53.38
N CYS A 98 24.64 -32.09 -54.10
CA CYS A 98 23.21 -32.14 -53.81
C CYS A 98 22.93 -32.68 -52.40
N GLY A 99 23.61 -33.75 -51.98
CA GLY A 99 23.48 -34.30 -50.62
C GLY A 99 23.91 -33.32 -49.52
N LYS A 100 24.96 -32.52 -49.75
CA LYS A 100 25.35 -31.43 -48.83
C LYS A 100 24.32 -30.30 -48.80
N SER A 101 23.74 -29.94 -49.94
CA SER A 101 22.68 -28.93 -50.01
C SER A 101 21.40 -29.41 -49.31
N ILE A 102 21.00 -30.67 -49.51
CA ILE A 102 19.86 -31.29 -48.82
C ILE A 102 20.06 -31.21 -47.31
N ARG A 103 21.21 -31.65 -46.77
CA ARG A 103 21.50 -31.56 -45.33
C ARG A 103 21.43 -30.14 -44.78
N LYS A 104 21.90 -29.13 -45.52
CA LYS A 104 21.77 -27.73 -45.11
C LYS A 104 20.32 -27.25 -45.08
N GLU A 105 19.47 -27.71 -46.00
CA GLU A 105 18.03 -27.42 -45.97
C GLU A 105 17.30 -28.24 -44.88
N GLU A 106 17.75 -29.45 -44.57
CA GLU A 106 17.26 -30.24 -43.42
C GLU A 106 17.59 -29.55 -42.09
N GLU A 107 18.85 -29.15 -41.88
CA GLU A 107 19.29 -28.36 -40.71
C GLU A 107 18.50 -27.05 -40.58
N LYS A 108 18.26 -26.32 -41.68
CA LYS A 108 17.40 -25.13 -41.68
C LYS A 108 15.96 -25.48 -41.31
N ASN A 109 15.41 -26.56 -41.83
CA ASN A 109 14.05 -26.99 -41.54
C ASN A 109 13.89 -27.38 -40.07
N GLU A 110 14.85 -28.10 -39.47
CA GLU A 110 14.86 -28.39 -38.04
C GLU A 110 14.91 -27.11 -37.18
N ASN A 111 15.74 -26.14 -37.58
CA ASN A 111 15.79 -24.82 -36.93
C ASN A 111 14.45 -24.06 -37.07
N LEU A 112 13.80 -24.10 -38.23
CA LEU A 112 12.48 -23.51 -38.44
C LEU A 112 11.37 -24.22 -37.65
N VAL A 113 11.40 -25.55 -37.55
CA VAL A 113 10.46 -26.35 -36.76
C VAL A 113 10.62 -26.08 -35.27
N THR A 114 11.85 -25.97 -34.77
CA THR A 114 12.08 -25.61 -33.36
C THR A 114 11.64 -24.18 -33.05
N LEU A 115 11.86 -23.22 -33.97
CA LEU A 115 11.34 -21.85 -33.85
C LEU A 115 9.80 -21.80 -33.92
N LEU A 116 9.17 -22.61 -34.78
CA LEU A 116 7.72 -22.73 -34.89
C LEU A 116 7.13 -23.31 -33.59
N ASN A 117 7.72 -24.37 -33.04
CA ASN A 117 7.28 -24.98 -31.78
C ASN A 117 7.42 -24.02 -30.59
N ARG A 118 8.50 -23.22 -30.54
CA ARG A 118 8.67 -22.14 -29.54
C ARG A 118 7.58 -21.07 -29.69
N SER A 119 7.45 -20.46 -30.87
CA SER A 119 6.45 -19.42 -31.11
C SER A 119 5.00 -19.90 -30.92
N GLN A 120 4.68 -21.16 -31.23
CA GLN A 120 3.39 -21.79 -30.92
C GLN A 120 3.17 -21.98 -29.41
N SER A 121 4.23 -22.33 -28.67
CA SER A 121 4.21 -22.44 -27.21
C SER A 121 3.99 -21.06 -26.57
N ASP A 122 4.74 -20.05 -27.00
CA ASP A 122 4.62 -18.66 -26.56
C ASP A 122 3.23 -18.10 -26.88
N ALA A 123 2.72 -18.34 -28.10
CA ALA A 123 1.36 -18.00 -28.49
C ALA A 123 0.29 -18.76 -27.68
N SER A 124 0.60 -19.92 -27.09
CA SER A 124 -0.30 -20.63 -26.17
C SER A 124 -0.25 -20.06 -24.75
N LEU A 125 0.92 -19.60 -24.30
CA LEU A 125 1.12 -18.95 -23.01
C LEU A 125 0.47 -17.57 -22.99
N THR A 126 0.69 -16.75 -24.01
CA THR A 126 0.04 -15.43 -24.14
C THR A 126 -1.48 -15.56 -24.20
N ARG A 127 -2.04 -16.53 -24.93
CA ARG A 127 -3.48 -16.82 -24.91
C ARG A 127 -4.02 -17.20 -23.53
N LYS A 128 -3.25 -17.95 -22.73
CA LYS A 128 -3.63 -18.28 -21.34
C LYS A 128 -3.58 -17.05 -20.43
N LEU A 129 -2.54 -16.23 -20.54
CA LEU A 129 -2.39 -14.99 -19.78
C LEU A 129 -3.52 -13.99 -20.13
N ILE A 130 -3.83 -13.82 -21.42
CA ILE A 130 -4.97 -13.00 -21.87
C ILE A 130 -6.29 -13.52 -21.27
N ALA A 131 -6.52 -14.83 -21.27
CA ALA A 131 -7.71 -15.42 -20.65
C ALA A 131 -7.77 -15.18 -19.12
N GLN A 132 -6.63 -15.22 -18.43
CA GLN A 132 -6.55 -14.88 -17.00
C GLN A 132 -6.87 -13.41 -16.76
N CYS A 133 -6.25 -12.48 -17.50
CA CYS A 133 -6.54 -11.05 -17.39
C CYS A 133 -7.99 -10.70 -17.72
N LEU A 134 -8.63 -11.41 -18.66
CA LEU A 134 -10.07 -11.25 -18.95
C LEU A 134 -10.95 -11.71 -17.78
N LEU A 135 -10.63 -12.85 -17.15
CA LEU A 135 -11.36 -13.32 -15.96
C LEU A 135 -11.18 -12.37 -14.76
N GLU A 136 -9.98 -11.81 -14.58
CA GLU A 136 -9.71 -10.77 -13.58
C GLU A 136 -10.50 -9.48 -13.88
N GLN A 137 -10.54 -9.06 -15.15
CA GLN A 137 -11.33 -7.91 -15.60
C GLN A 137 -12.83 -8.13 -15.37
N GLU A 138 -13.38 -9.30 -15.70
CA GLU A 138 -14.78 -9.66 -15.42
C GLU A 138 -15.07 -9.65 -13.91
N ALA A 139 -14.18 -10.20 -13.09
CA ALA A 139 -14.30 -10.18 -11.63
C ALA A 139 -14.29 -8.74 -11.07
N LEU A 140 -13.39 -7.88 -11.55
CA LEU A 140 -13.35 -6.45 -11.19
C LEU A 140 -14.58 -5.69 -11.70
N GLN A 141 -15.13 -6.05 -12.86
CA GLN A 141 -16.37 -5.47 -13.38
C GLN A 141 -17.58 -5.86 -12.51
N VAL A 142 -17.64 -7.10 -12.02
CA VAL A 142 -18.65 -7.53 -11.04
C VAL A 142 -18.48 -6.78 -9.72
N GLN A 143 -17.25 -6.66 -9.19
CA GLN A 143 -16.97 -5.93 -7.96
C GLN A 143 -17.37 -4.45 -8.07
N THR A 144 -16.95 -3.75 -9.13
CA THR A 144 -17.36 -2.35 -9.37
C THR A 144 -18.87 -2.21 -9.49
N GLY A 145 -19.56 -3.13 -10.16
CA GLY A 145 -21.02 -3.20 -10.17
C GLY A 145 -21.64 -3.33 -8.76
N THR A 146 -21.07 -4.18 -7.89
CA THR A 146 -21.53 -4.28 -6.49
C THR A 146 -21.26 -3.00 -5.69
N TYR A 147 -20.10 -2.37 -5.85
CA TYR A 147 -19.79 -1.11 -5.18
C TYR A 147 -20.70 0.03 -5.65
N THR A 148 -21.01 0.13 -6.95
CA THR A 148 -21.98 1.11 -7.47
C THR A 148 -23.36 0.91 -6.87
N ARG A 149 -23.81 -0.34 -6.73
CA ARG A 149 -25.10 -0.65 -6.10
C ARG A 149 -25.13 -0.29 -4.61
N VAL A 150 -24.09 -0.67 -3.85
CA VAL A 150 -23.98 -0.32 -2.43
C VAL A 150 -23.91 1.20 -2.24
N LEU A 151 -23.19 1.92 -3.11
CA LEU A 151 -23.17 3.38 -3.11
C LEU A 151 -24.58 3.96 -3.29
N GLN A 152 -25.33 3.53 -4.31
CA GLN A 152 -26.72 3.97 -4.53
C GLN A 152 -27.63 3.66 -3.33
N GLU A 153 -27.51 2.47 -2.73
CA GLU A 153 -28.29 2.08 -1.55
C GLU A 153 -27.93 2.95 -0.33
N THR A 154 -26.66 3.30 -0.13
CA THR A 154 -26.21 4.22 0.94
C THR A 154 -26.59 5.68 0.69
N GLU A 155 -26.57 6.17 -0.55
CA GLU A 155 -27.06 7.51 -0.92
C GLU A 155 -28.58 7.63 -0.70
N GLN A 156 -29.33 6.57 -1.01
CA GLN A 156 -30.77 6.50 -0.70
C GLN A 156 -31.03 6.46 0.81
N ALA A 157 -30.22 5.72 1.59
CA ALA A 157 -30.31 5.75 3.05
C ALA A 157 -29.99 7.15 3.61
N LEU A 158 -28.95 7.81 3.10
CA LEU A 158 -28.55 9.16 3.50
C LEU A 158 -29.62 10.22 3.16
N SER A 159 -30.27 10.12 2.00
CA SER A 159 -31.35 11.05 1.64
C SER A 159 -32.58 10.87 2.54
N ARG A 160 -32.95 9.62 2.88
CA ARG A 160 -34.00 9.33 3.88
C ARG A 160 -33.67 9.92 5.25
N THR A 161 -32.48 9.65 5.81
CA THR A 161 -32.11 10.20 7.14
C THR A 161 -32.03 11.73 7.15
N LYS A 162 -31.64 12.38 6.04
CA LYS A 162 -31.73 13.84 5.89
C LYS A 162 -33.18 14.36 5.88
N MET A 163 -34.11 13.63 5.26
CA MET A 163 -35.53 13.97 5.30
C MET A 163 -36.10 13.81 6.72
N ASP A 164 -35.76 12.72 7.42
CA ASP A 164 -36.17 12.48 8.81
C ASP A 164 -35.60 13.56 9.75
N GLN A 165 -34.32 13.93 9.57
CA GLN A 165 -33.70 15.03 10.31
C GLN A 165 -34.43 16.37 10.06
N ALA A 166 -34.82 16.66 8.81
CA ALA A 166 -35.59 17.87 8.49
C ALA A 166 -36.99 17.83 9.11
N ALA A 167 -37.66 16.67 9.17
CA ALA A 167 -38.93 16.49 9.84
C ALA A 167 -38.80 16.78 11.35
N HIS A 168 -37.83 16.16 12.03
CA HIS A 168 -37.58 16.40 13.46
C HIS A 168 -37.17 17.85 13.78
N LEU A 169 -36.43 18.52 12.90
CA LEU A 169 -36.15 19.96 13.05
C LEU A 169 -37.44 20.80 12.97
N ASN A 170 -38.36 20.47 12.06
CA ASN A 170 -39.66 21.14 11.97
C ASN A 170 -40.54 20.87 13.20
N GLU A 171 -40.53 19.64 13.74
CA GLU A 171 -41.19 19.28 15.00
C GLU A 171 -40.62 20.09 16.17
N LEU A 172 -39.29 20.15 16.30
CA LEU A 172 -38.62 20.95 17.33
C LEU A 172 -38.94 22.45 17.22
N LEU A 173 -39.02 23.00 16.00
CA LEU A 173 -39.46 24.38 15.78
C LEU A 173 -40.93 24.60 16.15
N SER A 174 -41.80 23.62 15.91
CA SER A 174 -43.21 23.65 16.34
C SER A 174 -43.32 23.61 17.87
N ILE A 175 -42.57 22.73 18.54
CA ILE A 175 -42.51 22.63 20.00
C ILE A 175 -41.97 23.93 20.61
N ARG A 176 -40.89 24.51 20.06
CA ARG A 176 -40.34 25.80 20.51
C ARG A 176 -41.38 26.92 20.42
N LYS A 177 -42.08 27.05 19.29
CA LYS A 177 -43.21 28.00 19.14
C LYS A 177 -44.36 27.72 20.11
N GLY A 178 -44.59 26.45 20.46
CA GLY A 178 -45.55 26.06 21.49
C GLY A 178 -45.13 26.52 22.88
N ILE A 179 -43.86 26.35 23.24
CA ILE A 179 -43.27 26.82 24.50
C ILE A 179 -43.32 28.36 24.58
N GLU A 180 -42.89 29.07 23.52
CA GLU A 180 -42.94 30.54 23.44
C GLU A 180 -44.36 31.10 23.61
N LYS A 181 -45.36 30.44 23.01
CA LYS A 181 -46.77 30.77 23.26
C LYS A 181 -47.16 30.51 24.72
N GLY A 182 -46.79 29.36 25.27
CA GLY A 182 -47.03 29.00 26.67
C GLY A 182 -46.41 29.99 27.66
N THR A 183 -45.18 30.45 27.42
CA THR A 183 -44.53 31.49 28.25
C THR A 183 -45.22 32.83 28.11
N SER A 184 -45.62 33.24 26.91
CA SER A 184 -46.34 34.51 26.72
C SER A 184 -47.71 34.52 27.44
N VAL A 185 -48.45 33.42 27.44
CA VAL A 185 -49.70 33.26 28.20
C VAL A 185 -49.42 33.23 29.71
N LYS A 186 -48.34 32.57 30.15
CA LYS A 186 -47.92 32.58 31.55
C LYS A 186 -47.61 34.01 32.03
N GLU A 187 -46.83 34.78 31.27
CA GLU A 187 -46.48 36.18 31.58
C GLU A 187 -47.73 37.07 31.64
N GLN A 188 -48.70 36.87 30.73
CA GLN A 188 -49.99 37.54 30.78
C GLN A 188 -50.74 37.22 32.08
N LEU A 189 -50.89 35.95 32.44
CA LEU A 189 -51.55 35.52 33.69
C LEU A 189 -50.82 36.02 34.94
N GLU A 190 -49.48 36.02 34.96
CA GLU A 190 -48.70 36.60 36.06
C GLU A 190 -48.96 38.11 36.18
N SER A 191 -49.07 38.83 35.06
CA SER A 191 -49.42 40.25 35.05
C SER A 191 -50.85 40.53 35.54
N GLU A 192 -51.82 39.67 35.19
CA GLU A 192 -53.20 39.75 35.68
C GLU A 192 -53.29 39.46 37.17
N ILE A 193 -52.56 38.46 37.67
CA ILE A 193 -52.47 38.15 39.10
C ILE A 193 -51.85 39.33 39.85
N MET A 194 -50.77 39.93 39.34
CA MET A 194 -50.15 41.12 39.94
C MET A 194 -51.11 42.32 39.96
N ALA A 195 -51.88 42.54 38.89
CA ALA A 195 -52.93 43.57 38.87
C ALA A 195 -54.02 43.29 39.92
N LYS A 196 -54.48 42.03 40.05
CA LYS A 196 -55.49 41.65 41.07
C LYS A 196 -54.96 41.77 42.51
N LEU A 197 -53.68 41.49 42.75
CA LEU A 197 -53.04 41.73 44.04
C LEU A 197 -52.92 43.23 44.36
N GLN A 198 -52.65 44.07 43.35
CA GLN A 198 -52.69 45.54 43.51
C GLN A 198 -54.11 46.03 43.80
N ASP A 199 -55.13 45.57 43.06
CA ASP A 199 -56.55 45.88 43.30
C ASP A 199 -56.95 45.53 44.76
N GLN A 200 -56.57 44.33 45.24
CA GLN A 200 -56.83 43.89 46.61
C GLN A 200 -56.09 44.75 47.65
N MET A 201 -54.83 45.13 47.38
CA MET A 201 -54.09 46.02 48.28
C MET A 201 -54.73 47.41 48.38
N MET A 202 -55.24 47.94 47.26
CA MET A 202 -55.96 49.22 47.22
C MET A 202 -57.31 49.14 47.92
N SER A 203 -58.05 48.04 47.72
CA SER A 203 -59.30 47.75 48.45
C SER A 203 -59.07 47.65 49.96
N ASN A 204 -58.01 46.99 50.41
CA ASN A 204 -57.65 46.89 51.83
C ASN A 204 -57.28 48.26 52.44
N LYS A 205 -56.55 49.12 51.69
CA LYS A 205 -56.32 50.52 52.10
C LYS A 205 -57.64 51.29 52.21
N ALA A 206 -58.54 51.17 51.25
CA ALA A 206 -59.86 51.80 51.29
C ALA A 206 -60.68 51.31 52.50
N ALA A 207 -60.71 50.00 52.78
CA ALA A 207 -61.38 49.42 53.95
C ALA A 207 -60.83 49.99 55.28
N LYS A 208 -59.51 50.15 55.40
CA LYS A 208 -58.88 50.80 56.57
C LYS A 208 -59.25 52.29 56.70
N HIS A 209 -59.36 53.02 55.59
CA HIS A 209 -59.85 54.41 55.63
C HIS A 209 -61.32 54.48 56.04
N PHE A 210 -62.18 53.58 55.54
CA PHE A 210 -63.57 53.50 55.95
C PHE A 210 -63.74 53.07 57.41
N SER A 211 -62.94 52.15 57.94
CA SER A 211 -63.00 51.76 59.35
C SER A 211 -62.59 52.92 60.27
N GLN A 212 -61.54 53.67 59.92
CA GLN A 212 -61.14 54.89 60.64
C GLN A 212 -62.22 55.98 60.58
N LEU A 213 -62.92 56.13 59.45
CA LEU A 213 -64.04 57.06 59.32
C LEU A 213 -65.23 56.63 60.19
N ALA A 214 -65.57 55.33 60.18
CA ALA A 214 -66.64 54.76 60.99
C ALA A 214 -66.35 54.90 62.50
N GLU A 215 -65.09 54.73 62.92
CA GLU A 215 -64.66 54.94 64.31
C GLU A 215 -64.76 56.42 64.73
N LYS A 216 -64.34 57.36 63.87
CA LYS A 216 -64.56 58.79 64.07
C LYS A 216 -66.05 59.14 64.17
N LEU A 217 -66.89 58.56 63.33
CA LEU A 217 -68.35 58.74 63.39
C LEU A 217 -68.96 58.13 64.66
N ARG A 218 -68.49 56.96 65.11
CA ARG A 218 -68.92 56.34 66.37
C ARG A 218 -68.57 57.21 67.58
N ASN A 219 -67.37 57.78 67.60
CA ASN A 219 -66.93 58.69 68.66
C ASN A 219 -67.73 60.02 68.61
N ARG A 220 -68.00 60.55 67.41
CA ARG A 220 -68.88 61.73 67.21
C ARG A 220 -70.29 61.46 67.72
N LYS A 221 -70.85 60.26 67.46
CA LYS A 221 -72.16 59.82 67.95
C LYS A 221 -72.18 59.71 69.48
N SER A 222 -71.22 59.01 70.09
CA SER A 222 -71.14 58.88 71.55
C SER A 222 -71.00 60.24 72.26
N ASN A 223 -70.21 61.17 71.70
CA ASN A 223 -70.12 62.54 72.21
C ASN A 223 -71.46 63.29 72.08
N LEU A 224 -72.20 63.11 70.99
CA LEU A 224 -73.55 63.69 70.83
C LEU A 224 -74.55 63.07 71.82
N GLU A 225 -74.51 61.76 72.05
CA GLU A 225 -75.32 61.08 73.07
C GLU A 225 -75.01 61.63 74.48
N LEU A 226 -73.74 61.84 74.83
CA LEU A 226 -73.34 62.52 76.07
C LEU A 226 -73.82 63.97 76.14
N HIS A 227 -73.91 64.69 75.02
CA HIS A 227 -74.53 66.02 74.98
C HIS A 227 -76.04 65.95 75.14
N PHE A 228 -76.73 64.97 74.55
CA PHE A 228 -78.16 64.73 74.76
C PHE A 228 -78.45 64.45 76.24
N TYR A 229 -77.72 63.53 76.90
CA TYR A 229 -77.90 63.26 78.32
C TYR A 229 -77.65 64.48 79.22
N LYS A 230 -76.72 65.38 78.86
CA LYS A 230 -76.55 66.67 79.56
C LYS A 230 -77.78 67.57 79.40
N VAL A 231 -78.25 67.74 78.16
CA VAL A 231 -79.45 68.56 77.88
C VAL A 231 -80.71 67.97 78.52
N GLU A 232 -80.87 66.64 78.55
CA GLU A 232 -81.97 65.97 79.28
C GLU A 232 -81.90 66.24 80.78
N ASN A 233 -80.71 66.22 81.38
CA ASN A 233 -80.53 66.56 82.79
C ASN A 233 -80.77 68.06 83.06
N ASP A 234 -80.33 68.96 82.19
CA ASP A 234 -80.61 70.39 82.28
C ASP A 234 -82.13 70.66 82.15
N VAL A 235 -82.82 69.96 81.24
CA VAL A 235 -84.29 70.00 81.10
C VAL A 235 -84.98 69.46 82.35
N ALA A 236 -84.52 68.35 82.92
CA ALA A 236 -85.05 67.83 84.18
C ALA A 236 -84.87 68.83 85.33
N GLN A 237 -83.71 69.50 85.42
CA GLN A 237 -83.45 70.54 86.40
C GLN A 237 -84.34 71.78 86.18
N ILE A 238 -84.61 72.17 84.94
CA ILE A 238 -85.56 73.25 84.61
C ILE A 238 -86.98 72.86 85.03
N ILE A 239 -87.44 71.63 84.73
CA ILE A 239 -88.75 71.12 85.16
C ILE A 239 -88.88 71.12 86.69
N LEU A 240 -87.82 70.74 87.41
CA LEU A 240 -87.78 70.76 88.88
C LEU A 240 -87.86 72.21 89.42
N ASN A 241 -87.19 73.16 88.76
CA ASN A 241 -87.31 74.58 89.07
C ASN A 241 -88.71 75.14 88.78
N THR A 242 -89.34 74.77 87.65
CA THR A 242 -90.69 75.20 87.27
C THR A 242 -91.78 74.61 88.18
N THR A 243 -91.64 73.36 88.61
CA THR A 243 -92.56 72.76 89.59
C THR A 243 -92.41 73.42 90.97
N ASN A 244 -91.19 73.78 91.38
CA ASN A 244 -90.96 74.56 92.61
C ASN A 244 -91.57 75.97 92.55
N THR A 245 -91.40 76.71 91.45
CA THR A 245 -92.05 78.03 91.29
C THR A 245 -93.57 77.93 91.19
N SER A 246 -94.11 76.88 90.55
CA SER A 246 -95.55 76.57 90.55
C SER A 246 -96.08 76.27 91.97
N CYS A 247 -95.36 75.47 92.76
CA CYS A 247 -95.70 75.22 94.17
C CYS A 247 -95.75 76.54 94.98
N ARG A 248 -94.77 77.43 94.79
CA ARG A 248 -94.78 78.77 95.39
C ARG A 248 -95.96 79.63 94.94
N LEU A 249 -96.32 79.60 93.66
CA LEU A 249 -97.50 80.28 93.13
C LEU A 249 -98.79 79.77 93.79
N THR A 250 -99.01 78.46 93.87
CA THR A 250 -100.20 77.89 94.53
C THR A 250 -100.26 78.20 96.04
N ALA A 251 -99.11 78.36 96.70
CA ALA A 251 -99.06 78.83 98.08
C ALA A 251 -99.48 80.31 98.19
N HIS A 252 -99.02 81.17 97.27
CA HIS A 252 -99.45 82.58 97.21
C HIS A 252 -100.94 82.72 96.87
N GLU A 253 -101.47 81.91 95.94
CA GLU A 253 -102.91 81.85 95.63
C GLU A 253 -103.75 81.45 96.85
N LYS A 254 -103.28 80.49 97.66
CA LYS A 254 -103.94 80.13 98.93
C LYS A 254 -103.97 81.30 99.91
N THR A 255 -102.86 82.01 100.09
CA THR A 255 -102.82 83.19 100.96
C THR A 255 -103.71 84.33 100.45
N LEU A 256 -103.83 84.51 99.13
CA LEU A 256 -104.79 85.45 98.53
C LEU A 256 -106.24 85.04 98.82
N CYS A 257 -106.56 83.76 98.69
CA CYS A 257 -107.89 83.22 99.02
C CYS A 257 -108.24 83.34 100.51
N GLU A 258 -107.25 83.37 101.40
CA GLU A 258 -107.43 83.61 102.83
C GLU A 258 -107.73 85.09 103.11
N VAL A 259 -106.97 86.02 102.51
CA VAL A 259 -107.25 87.47 102.59
C VAL A 259 -108.61 87.82 101.99
N ASP A 260 -109.02 87.21 100.88
CA ASP A 260 -110.35 87.40 100.30
C ASP A 260 -111.49 86.91 101.21
N LYS A 261 -111.25 85.87 102.02
CA LYS A 261 -112.20 85.43 103.07
C LYS A 261 -112.26 86.44 104.21
N GLU A 262 -111.13 86.98 104.65
CA GLU A 262 -111.10 88.03 105.69
C GLU A 262 -111.85 89.29 105.23
N ILE A 263 -111.69 89.71 103.97
CA ILE A 263 -112.43 90.84 103.38
C ILE A 263 -113.94 90.55 103.32
N LYS A 264 -114.35 89.32 102.99
CA LYS A 264 -115.78 88.91 103.03
C LYS A 264 -116.31 88.95 104.46
N ASN A 265 -115.59 88.38 105.42
CA ASN A 265 -115.96 88.39 106.83
C ASN A 265 -116.09 89.83 107.38
N MET A 266 -115.22 90.77 106.99
CA MET A 266 -115.38 92.19 107.33
C MET A 266 -116.62 92.83 106.72
N LYS A 267 -116.94 92.54 105.45
CA LYS A 267 -118.16 93.06 104.79
C LYS A 267 -119.43 92.52 105.43
N GLU A 268 -119.43 91.24 105.81
CA GLU A 268 -120.53 90.63 106.56
C GLU A 268 -120.68 91.26 107.95
N LEU A 269 -119.58 91.50 108.68
CA LEU A 269 -119.60 92.17 109.98
C LEU A 269 -120.17 93.60 109.92
N ILE A 270 -119.83 94.38 108.89
CA ILE A 270 -120.39 95.73 108.68
C ILE A 270 -121.90 95.65 108.41
N SER A 271 -122.34 94.72 107.54
CA SER A 271 -123.76 94.52 107.25
C SER A 271 -124.55 94.06 108.50
N CYS A 272 -123.94 93.23 109.35
CA CYS A 272 -124.50 92.86 110.65
C CYS A 272 -124.68 94.09 111.56
N GLN A 273 -123.65 94.92 111.72
CA GLN A 273 -123.68 96.11 112.59
C GLN A 273 -124.70 97.18 112.13
N GLU A 274 -124.85 97.39 110.81
CA GLU A 274 -125.91 98.25 110.26
C GLU A 274 -127.31 97.68 110.56
N SER A 275 -127.47 96.35 110.53
CA SER A 275 -128.74 95.69 110.89
C SER A 275 -129.05 95.72 112.40
N GLU A 276 -128.02 95.75 113.25
CA GLU A 276 -128.17 95.76 114.71
C GLU A 276 -128.60 97.13 115.25
N ILE A 277 -128.17 98.24 114.63
CA ILE A 277 -128.63 99.59 114.99
C ILE A 277 -130.13 99.79 114.69
N ALA A 278 -130.64 99.16 113.63
CA ALA A 278 -132.07 99.18 113.29
C ALA A 278 -132.92 98.28 114.23
N LYS A 279 -132.37 97.14 114.69
CA LYS A 279 -133.07 96.19 115.57
C LYS A 279 -133.04 96.60 117.06
N SER A 280 -131.96 97.22 117.53
CA SER A 280 -131.76 97.57 118.95
C SER A 280 -132.65 98.71 119.47
N ARG A 281 -133.53 99.29 118.64
CA ARG A 281 -134.55 100.27 119.04
C ARG A 281 -135.98 99.72 119.11
N LEU A 282 -136.23 98.48 118.67
CA LEU A 282 -137.57 97.88 118.55
C LEU A 282 -137.76 96.55 119.32
N LEU A 283 -136.72 96.02 119.94
CA LEU A 283 -136.74 94.88 120.87
C LEU A 283 -136.09 95.34 122.19
N ALA A 284 -136.79 95.71 123.26
CA ALA A 284 -138.08 95.27 123.79
C ALA A 284 -138.07 93.84 124.39
N ASP A 285 -137.77 93.80 125.69
CA ASP A 285 -138.71 93.32 126.73
C ASP A 285 -138.99 91.81 126.97
N LYS A 286 -138.27 90.82 126.40
CA LYS A 286 -138.54 89.38 126.72
C LYS A 286 -137.32 88.45 126.96
N LYS A 287 -136.84 88.46 128.22
CA LYS A 287 -136.14 87.43 129.05
C LYS A 287 -135.53 86.13 128.44
N GLY A 288 -134.28 85.81 128.88
CA GLY A 288 -133.82 84.49 129.43
C GLY A 288 -133.31 83.37 128.49
N GLY A 289 -132.57 82.33 128.94
CA GLY A 289 -131.83 82.14 130.21
C GLY A 289 -131.61 80.66 130.69
N VAL A 290 -130.40 80.33 131.23
CA VAL A 290 -129.97 79.05 131.89
C VAL A 290 -129.90 77.81 130.93
N ILE A 291 -128.83 77.01 130.79
CA ILE A 291 -128.15 76.11 131.76
C ILE A 291 -126.71 75.78 131.30
N CYS A 292 -125.76 75.82 132.25
CA CYS A 292 -124.48 75.10 132.24
C CYS A 292 -124.46 74.08 133.38
N LEU A 293 -123.77 72.92 133.21
CA LEU A 293 -122.82 72.29 134.17
C LEU A 293 -122.64 70.77 133.96
N TYR A 294 -121.47 70.26 134.42
CA TYR A 294 -121.01 68.85 134.48
C TYR A 294 -120.60 68.20 133.13
N ASN A 295 -119.56 67.36 132.97
CA ASN A 295 -118.37 66.91 133.75
C ASN A 295 -117.36 66.34 132.71
N LYS A 296 -116.02 66.28 132.83
CA LYS A 296 -115.00 66.60 133.86
C LYS A 296 -114.88 65.72 135.14
N LYS A 297 -114.54 64.43 134.96
CA LYS A 297 -113.83 63.57 135.94
C LYS A 297 -113.17 62.38 135.21
N LEU A 298 -112.16 61.75 135.84
CA LEU A 298 -111.43 60.53 135.42
C LEU A 298 -110.25 60.68 134.44
N GLU A 299 -109.22 61.41 134.88
CA GLU A 299 -107.85 60.88 134.81
C GLU A 299 -107.51 60.19 136.16
N MET A 300 -106.40 59.45 136.19
CA MET A 300 -105.86 58.64 137.31
C MET A 300 -106.67 57.38 137.69
N LEU A 301 -106.14 56.20 137.33
CA LEU A 301 -105.74 55.17 138.31
C LEU A 301 -104.86 54.08 137.65
N LEU A 302 -103.67 53.91 138.24
CA LEU A 302 -102.85 52.67 138.29
C LEU A 302 -102.02 52.23 137.07
N ALA A 303 -100.73 52.57 137.15
CA ALA A 303 -99.65 51.64 136.82
C ALA A 303 -99.12 51.01 138.12
N GLN A 304 -99.07 49.67 138.23
CA GLN A 304 -98.18 48.91 139.15
C GLN A 304 -98.40 47.38 139.05
N GLN A 305 -97.37 46.64 138.61
CA GLN A 305 -96.83 45.36 139.13
C GLN A 305 -95.85 44.72 138.11
N GLY A 306 -94.94 43.85 138.55
CA GLY A 306 -93.99 43.13 137.70
C GLY A 306 -93.21 42.03 138.45
N GLY A 307 -92.43 41.21 137.73
CA GLY A 307 -91.48 40.24 138.33
C GLY A 307 -91.57 38.77 137.84
N GLN A 308 -90.63 38.40 136.95
CA GLN A 308 -89.88 37.13 136.75
C GLN A 308 -90.35 35.76 137.33
N GLU A 309 -90.28 34.70 136.51
CA GLU A 309 -89.60 33.38 136.79
C GLU A 309 -89.31 32.62 135.46
N LEU A 310 -88.32 31.71 135.47
CA LEU A 310 -87.94 30.80 134.36
C LEU A 310 -88.50 29.38 134.61
N GLY A 311 -88.83 28.62 133.56
CA GLY A 311 -89.51 27.32 133.67
C GLY A 311 -88.80 26.13 132.97
N PRO A 312 -89.12 24.86 133.34
CA PRO A 312 -88.30 23.69 132.99
C PRO A 312 -88.26 23.29 131.50
N LEU A 313 -89.13 23.86 130.67
CA LEU A 313 -89.28 23.52 129.24
C LEU A 313 -88.08 23.94 128.37
N GLU A 314 -87.27 24.91 128.81
CA GLU A 314 -86.08 25.35 128.06
C GLU A 314 -84.94 24.31 128.07
N LEU A 315 -84.93 23.35 129.00
CA LEU A 315 -83.92 22.28 129.04
C LEU A 315 -84.17 21.20 127.98
N GLU A 316 -85.43 20.80 127.73
CA GLU A 316 -85.77 19.86 126.66
C GLU A 316 -85.55 20.48 125.27
N ILE A 317 -85.87 21.77 125.08
CA ILE A 317 -85.59 22.51 123.84
C ILE A 317 -84.09 22.54 123.52
N ASN A 318 -83.24 22.74 124.54
CA ASN A 318 -81.78 22.72 124.36
C ASN A 318 -81.21 21.32 124.08
N GLN A 319 -81.94 20.25 124.43
CA GLN A 319 -81.54 18.88 124.13
C GLN A 319 -81.90 18.51 122.69
N LEU A 320 -83.12 18.85 122.24
CA LEU A 320 -83.55 18.69 120.85
C LEU A 320 -82.73 19.56 119.87
N ASN A 321 -82.37 20.79 120.26
CA ASN A 321 -81.51 21.65 119.43
C ASN A 321 -80.12 21.03 119.18
N LYS A 322 -79.54 20.32 120.17
CA LYS A 322 -78.25 19.63 119.97
C LYS A 322 -78.35 18.45 119.00
N GLU A 323 -79.45 17.69 119.04
CA GLU A 323 -79.69 16.60 118.09
C GLU A 323 -79.90 17.14 116.66
N ILE A 324 -80.54 18.31 116.53
CA ILE A 324 -80.68 19.03 115.24
C ILE A 324 -79.32 19.56 114.74
N GLU A 325 -78.49 20.15 115.61
CA GLU A 325 -77.13 20.59 115.26
C GLU A 325 -76.24 19.42 114.82
N GLN A 326 -76.36 18.27 115.49
CA GLN A 326 -75.61 17.06 115.16
C GLN A 326 -76.03 16.50 113.80
N CYS A 327 -77.33 16.35 113.54
CA CYS A 327 -77.87 16.00 112.21
C CYS A 327 -77.41 16.98 111.11
N ASN A 328 -77.44 18.29 111.38
CA ASN A 328 -76.98 19.31 110.43
C ASN A 328 -75.47 19.19 110.15
N SER A 329 -74.66 18.85 111.14
CA SER A 329 -73.22 18.63 110.96
C SER A 329 -72.92 17.42 110.08
N GLU A 330 -73.71 16.35 110.19
CA GLU A 330 -73.62 15.15 109.35
C GLU A 330 -74.07 15.44 107.91
N VAL A 331 -75.17 16.19 107.72
CA VAL A 331 -75.62 16.66 106.40
C VAL A 331 -74.55 17.54 105.73
N MET A 332 -73.93 18.46 106.46
CA MET A 332 -72.84 19.29 105.94
C MET A 332 -71.58 18.47 105.60
N ALA A 333 -71.27 17.45 106.39
CA ALA A 333 -70.18 16.52 106.09
C ALA A 333 -70.46 15.70 104.82
N LEU A 334 -71.69 15.20 104.64
CA LEU A 334 -72.12 14.47 103.44
C LEU A 334 -72.15 15.37 102.20
N GLN A 335 -72.66 16.61 102.30
CA GLN A 335 -72.58 17.60 101.22
C GLN A 335 -71.14 17.92 100.83
N LYS A 336 -70.22 18.04 101.80
CA LYS A 336 -68.80 18.26 101.53
C LYS A 336 -68.15 17.06 100.82
N HIS A 337 -68.48 15.83 101.21
CA HIS A 337 -68.02 14.63 100.50
C HIS A 337 -68.60 14.54 99.08
N TRP A 338 -69.88 14.84 98.90
CA TRP A 338 -70.53 14.89 97.59
C TRP A 338 -69.90 15.95 96.67
N LEU A 339 -69.64 17.16 97.17
CA LEU A 339 -68.94 18.21 96.41
C LEU A 339 -67.50 17.85 96.07
N SER A 340 -66.79 17.11 96.93
CA SER A 340 -65.45 16.59 96.61
C SER A 340 -65.52 15.53 95.53
N GLY A 341 -66.42 14.55 95.65
CA GLY A 341 -66.63 13.51 94.63
C GLY A 341 -67.08 14.09 93.28
N GLN A 342 -67.93 15.11 93.28
CA GLN A 342 -68.32 15.82 92.05
C GLN A 342 -67.14 16.57 91.43
N LYS A 343 -66.26 17.18 92.22
CA LYS A 343 -65.04 17.83 91.72
C LYS A 343 -64.05 16.83 91.14
N GLU A 344 -63.89 15.67 91.76
CA GLU A 344 -63.04 14.59 91.25
C GLU A 344 -63.61 13.99 89.96
N LEU A 345 -64.92 13.74 89.91
CA LEU A 345 -65.61 13.31 88.68
C LEU A 345 -65.38 14.31 87.55
N VAL A 346 -65.58 15.61 87.78
CA VAL A 346 -65.37 16.66 86.75
C VAL A 346 -63.90 16.76 86.32
N LYS A 347 -62.93 16.53 87.22
CA LYS A 347 -61.51 16.42 86.84
C LYS A 347 -61.26 15.23 85.92
N LEU A 348 -61.70 14.04 86.33
CA LEU A 348 -61.55 12.81 85.54
C LEU A 348 -62.26 12.91 84.18
N THR A 349 -63.40 13.62 84.10
CA THR A 349 -64.08 13.86 82.81
C THR A 349 -63.25 14.76 81.89
N ARG A 350 -62.64 15.83 82.43
CA ARG A 350 -61.74 16.71 81.66
C ARG A 350 -60.46 15.99 81.24
N GLU A 351 -59.85 15.22 82.14
CA GLU A 351 -58.68 14.38 81.83
C GLU A 351 -59.02 13.35 80.73
N GLN A 352 -60.23 12.80 80.73
CA GLN A 352 -60.72 11.91 79.67
C GLN A 352 -60.93 12.66 78.33
N GLU A 353 -61.50 13.87 78.34
CA GLU A 353 -61.65 14.73 77.15
C GLU A 353 -60.28 15.17 76.58
N GLU A 354 -59.33 15.52 77.44
CA GLU A 354 -57.93 15.82 77.07
C GLU A 354 -57.24 14.58 76.49
N GLN A 355 -57.45 13.39 77.06
CA GLN A 355 -56.92 12.14 76.50
C GLN A 355 -57.54 11.80 75.13
N ILE A 356 -58.85 11.98 74.94
CA ILE A 356 -59.53 11.76 73.65
C ILE A 356 -58.98 12.72 72.59
N THR A 357 -58.88 14.01 72.89
CA THR A 357 -58.29 14.99 71.95
C THR A 357 -56.81 14.73 71.66
N SER A 358 -56.05 14.20 72.64
CA SER A 358 -54.67 13.72 72.41
C SER A 358 -54.62 12.49 71.48
N LEU A 359 -55.59 11.57 71.59
CA LEU A 359 -55.70 10.40 70.71
C LEU A 359 -56.09 10.81 69.27
N ASP A 360 -57.03 11.74 69.10
CA ASP A 360 -57.42 12.24 67.78
C ASP A 360 -56.27 13.00 67.09
N THR A 361 -55.50 13.79 67.85
CA THR A 361 -54.30 14.46 67.32
C THR A 361 -53.18 13.46 66.99
N LEU A 362 -53.01 12.38 67.75
CA LEU A 362 -52.09 11.29 67.40
C LEU A 362 -52.56 10.49 66.18
N GLN A 363 -53.86 10.19 66.04
CA GLN A 363 -54.40 9.52 64.86
C GLN A 363 -54.22 10.35 63.59
N THR A 364 -54.50 11.65 63.65
CA THR A 364 -54.26 12.56 62.50
C THR A 364 -52.76 12.66 62.16
N GLN A 365 -51.87 12.68 63.14
CA GLN A 365 -50.41 12.59 62.91
C GLN A 365 -50.00 11.26 62.26
N ILE A 366 -50.58 10.13 62.68
CA ILE A 366 -50.35 8.82 62.06
C ILE A 366 -50.80 8.81 60.59
N ILE A 367 -51.99 9.35 60.29
CA ILE A 367 -52.49 9.44 58.92
C ILE A 367 -51.58 10.35 58.06
N ILE A 368 -51.15 11.50 58.57
CA ILE A 368 -50.24 12.42 57.87
C ILE A 368 -48.88 11.75 57.61
N THR A 369 -48.33 11.04 58.58
CA THR A 369 -47.04 10.34 58.42
C THR A 369 -47.13 9.16 57.46
N GLN A 370 -48.23 8.39 57.47
CA GLN A 370 -48.50 7.36 56.46
C GLN A 370 -48.64 7.94 55.04
N GLN A 371 -49.34 9.08 54.87
CA GLN A 371 -49.45 9.76 53.58
C GLN A 371 -48.12 10.39 53.11
N ARG A 372 -47.23 10.78 54.03
CA ARG A 372 -45.86 11.20 53.69
C ARG A 372 -45.00 10.00 53.28
N LYS A 373 -45.09 8.89 54.02
CA LYS A 373 -44.42 7.63 53.68
C LYS A 373 -44.80 7.16 52.28
N LEU A 374 -46.09 7.10 51.94
CA LEU A 374 -46.55 6.68 50.61
C LEU A 374 -46.05 7.60 49.48
N ARG A 375 -45.93 8.91 49.72
CA ARG A 375 -45.34 9.84 48.76
C ARG A 375 -43.86 9.57 48.54
N LEU A 376 -43.09 9.44 49.61
CA LEU A 376 -41.66 9.09 49.56
C LEU A 376 -41.42 7.72 48.92
N GLU A 377 -42.27 6.72 49.18
CA GLU A 377 -42.19 5.39 48.55
C GLU A 377 -42.47 5.47 47.04
N ASN A 378 -43.41 6.31 46.60
CA ASN A 378 -43.67 6.55 45.17
C ASN A 378 -42.52 7.30 44.49
N GLU A 379 -41.96 8.33 45.14
CA GLU A 379 -40.78 9.08 44.68
C GLU A 379 -39.58 8.13 44.53
N ILE A 380 -39.28 7.30 45.55
CA ILE A 380 -38.22 6.27 45.50
C ILE A 380 -38.47 5.27 44.36
N GLN A 381 -39.72 4.82 44.14
CA GLN A 381 -40.04 3.93 43.02
C GLN A 381 -39.88 4.60 41.65
N GLN A 382 -40.06 5.92 41.55
CA GLN A 382 -39.82 6.67 40.34
C GLN A 382 -38.32 6.81 40.07
N GLU A 383 -37.53 7.24 41.06
CA GLU A 383 -36.06 7.29 40.99
C GLU A 383 -35.46 5.93 40.61
N ILE A 384 -35.96 4.81 41.15
CA ILE A 384 -35.52 3.46 40.78
C ILE A 384 -35.84 3.11 39.31
N LYS A 385 -36.93 3.65 38.73
CA LYS A 385 -37.23 3.45 37.30
C LYS A 385 -36.30 4.29 36.44
N GLU A 386 -36.13 5.56 36.79
CA GLU A 386 -35.24 6.50 36.08
C GLU A 386 -33.79 6.00 36.11
N GLN A 387 -33.30 5.51 37.26
CA GLN A 387 -31.99 4.85 37.36
C GLN A 387 -31.90 3.64 36.42
N LYS A 388 -32.91 2.77 36.34
CA LYS A 388 -32.93 1.61 35.43
C LYS A 388 -33.01 1.99 33.95
N ASP A 389 -33.60 3.14 33.62
CA ASP A 389 -33.61 3.68 32.26
C ASP A 389 -32.22 4.27 31.93
N VAL A 390 -31.60 5.03 32.83
CA VAL A 390 -30.22 5.53 32.70
C VAL A 390 -29.20 4.39 32.58
N GLU A 391 -29.31 3.32 33.38
CA GLU A 391 -28.46 2.13 33.24
C GLU A 391 -28.64 1.43 31.89
N ARG A 392 -29.86 1.39 31.34
CA ARG A 392 -30.12 0.87 29.99
C ARG A 392 -29.51 1.77 28.91
N HIS A 393 -29.64 3.09 29.03
CA HIS A 393 -28.98 4.04 28.13
C HIS A 393 -27.45 3.93 28.20
N MET A 394 -26.87 3.81 29.40
CA MET A 394 -25.43 3.63 29.57
C MET A 394 -24.92 2.32 28.96
N LYS A 395 -25.68 1.22 29.10
CA LYS A 395 -25.39 -0.06 28.42
C LYS A 395 -25.48 0.06 26.90
N ASN A 396 -26.47 0.79 26.37
CA ASN A 396 -26.58 1.04 24.94
C ASN A 396 -25.40 1.86 24.41
N ILE A 397 -25.02 2.95 25.09
CA ILE A 397 -23.84 3.75 24.76
C ILE A 397 -22.55 2.92 24.85
N SER A 398 -22.42 2.05 25.85
CA SER A 398 -21.27 1.13 25.96
C SER A 398 -21.22 0.13 24.80
N ASN A 399 -22.36 -0.45 24.41
CA ASN A 399 -22.47 -1.32 23.24
C ASN A 399 -22.11 -0.57 21.94
N ASP A 400 -22.55 0.68 21.80
CA ASP A 400 -22.25 1.50 20.62
C ASP A 400 -20.77 1.92 20.58
N LEU A 401 -20.15 2.24 21.71
CA LEU A 401 -18.69 2.43 21.83
C LEU A 401 -17.92 1.15 21.46
N ILE A 402 -18.40 -0.04 21.84
CA ILE A 402 -17.80 -1.32 21.44
C ILE A 402 -17.94 -1.52 19.92
N LYS A 403 -19.11 -1.25 19.32
CA LYS A 403 -19.29 -1.29 17.86
C LYS A 403 -18.35 -0.31 17.15
N LEU A 404 -18.22 0.91 17.68
CA LEU A 404 -17.36 1.96 17.12
C LEU A 404 -15.89 1.55 17.18
N ASN A 405 -15.42 0.98 18.29
CA ASN A 405 -14.08 0.41 18.40
C ASN A 405 -13.86 -0.78 17.45
N VAL A 406 -14.84 -1.65 17.24
CA VAL A 406 -14.77 -2.72 16.24
C VAL A 406 -14.69 -2.17 14.82
N LEU A 407 -15.43 -1.11 14.50
CA LEU A 407 -15.36 -0.43 13.21
C LEU A 407 -14.03 0.30 13.00
N ILE A 408 -13.50 0.98 14.03
CA ILE A 408 -12.16 1.59 14.02
C ILE A 408 -11.09 0.52 13.76
N ASN A 409 -11.13 -0.60 14.48
CA ASN A 409 -10.15 -1.68 14.28
C ASN A 409 -10.24 -2.30 12.88
N LYS A 410 -11.44 -2.48 12.32
CA LYS A 410 -11.63 -2.93 10.93
C LYS A 410 -11.13 -1.90 9.91
N ASN A 411 -11.35 -0.62 10.17
CA ASN A 411 -10.86 0.45 9.30
C ASN A 411 -9.33 0.51 9.34
N ASN A 412 -8.73 0.40 10.53
CA ASN A 412 -7.28 0.34 10.71
C ASN A 412 -6.67 -0.90 10.04
N SER A 413 -7.28 -2.09 10.18
CA SER A 413 -6.78 -3.28 9.47
C SER A 413 -6.90 -3.13 7.95
N SER A 414 -8.01 -2.57 7.44
CA SER A 414 -8.13 -2.29 6.00
C SER A 414 -7.15 -1.22 5.51
N PHE A 415 -6.78 -0.25 6.36
CA PHE A 415 -5.76 0.75 6.06
C PHE A 415 -4.36 0.13 6.04
N GLU A 416 -4.03 -0.73 7.01
CA GLU A 416 -2.78 -1.50 7.03
C GLU A 416 -2.69 -2.45 5.82
N GLU A 417 -3.78 -3.13 5.44
CA GLU A 417 -3.86 -3.96 4.24
C GLU A 417 -3.63 -3.14 2.96
N LEU A 418 -4.26 -1.96 2.83
CA LEU A 418 -4.05 -1.05 1.69
C LEU A 418 -2.62 -0.47 1.67
N GLN A 419 -2.06 -0.13 2.83
CA GLN A 419 -0.68 0.36 2.94
C GLN A 419 0.32 -0.74 2.56
N ASN A 420 0.12 -1.97 3.04
CA ASN A 420 0.94 -3.13 2.67
C ASN A 420 0.79 -3.46 1.18
N GLY A 421 -0.43 -3.43 0.63
CA GLY A 421 -0.69 -3.60 -0.81
C GLY A 421 -0.02 -2.52 -1.66
N LYS A 422 -0.01 -1.26 -1.21
CA LYS A 422 0.77 -0.19 -1.85
C LYS A 422 2.26 -0.48 -1.81
N ILE A 423 2.81 -0.92 -0.67
CA ILE A 423 4.24 -1.25 -0.55
C ILE A 423 4.62 -2.45 -1.45
N VAL A 424 3.75 -3.47 -1.54
CA VAL A 424 3.98 -4.62 -2.43
C VAL A 424 3.98 -4.18 -3.89
N THR A 425 2.94 -3.46 -4.34
CA THR A 425 2.87 -2.96 -5.73
C THR A 425 4.00 -1.98 -6.07
N GLU A 426 4.41 -1.11 -5.14
CA GLU A 426 5.57 -0.22 -5.29
C GLU A 426 6.88 -1.02 -5.46
N ASN A 427 7.07 -2.09 -4.69
CA ASN A 427 8.21 -2.99 -4.86
C ASN A 427 8.14 -3.77 -6.18
N GLU A 428 6.97 -4.24 -6.61
CA GLU A 428 6.77 -4.90 -7.90
C GLU A 428 7.09 -3.95 -9.07
N PHE A 429 6.64 -2.69 -9.00
CA PHE A 429 7.01 -1.65 -9.97
C PHE A 429 8.53 -1.42 -9.98
N LEU A 430 9.17 -1.27 -8.82
CA LEU A 430 10.63 -1.11 -8.72
C LEU A 430 11.40 -2.33 -9.26
N HIS A 431 10.89 -3.55 -9.05
CA HIS A 431 11.49 -4.76 -9.61
C HIS A 431 11.32 -4.84 -11.13
N SER A 432 10.13 -4.50 -11.67
CA SER A 432 9.88 -4.44 -13.12
C SER A 432 10.73 -3.37 -13.81
N LEU A 433 10.91 -2.21 -13.16
CA LEU A 433 11.75 -1.13 -13.65
C LEU A 433 13.23 -1.54 -13.66
N LYS A 434 13.74 -2.16 -12.60
CA LYS A 434 15.11 -2.71 -12.57
C LYS A 434 15.34 -3.82 -13.59
N ALA A 435 14.32 -4.63 -13.89
CA ALA A 435 14.40 -5.64 -14.95
C ALA A 435 14.50 -4.98 -16.33
N ALA A 436 13.65 -3.98 -16.62
CA ALA A 436 13.70 -3.21 -17.86
C ALA A 436 14.99 -2.40 -18.02
N GLU A 437 15.52 -1.83 -16.93
CA GLU A 437 16.84 -1.19 -16.90
C GLU A 437 17.96 -2.18 -17.26
N LYS A 438 17.93 -3.39 -16.68
CA LYS A 438 18.90 -4.45 -17.00
C LYS A 438 18.80 -4.89 -18.46
N GLU A 439 17.59 -5.11 -18.98
CA GLU A 439 17.38 -5.43 -20.39
C GLU A 439 17.89 -4.31 -21.32
N SER A 440 17.65 -3.04 -20.95
CA SER A 440 18.16 -1.87 -21.67
C SER A 440 19.70 -1.83 -21.70
N VAL A 441 20.36 -2.07 -20.55
CA VAL A 441 21.82 -2.16 -20.46
C VAL A 441 22.36 -3.31 -21.32
N GLU A 442 21.77 -4.51 -21.25
CA GLU A 442 22.19 -5.64 -22.09
C GLU A 442 21.99 -5.36 -23.59
N MET A 443 20.94 -4.64 -23.98
CA MET A 443 20.73 -4.21 -25.37
C MET A 443 21.74 -3.14 -25.81
N GLN A 444 22.12 -2.24 -24.90
CA GLN A 444 23.18 -1.26 -25.15
C GLN A 444 24.56 -1.92 -25.29
N GLU A 445 24.87 -2.93 -24.48
CA GLU A 445 26.10 -3.73 -24.61
C GLU A 445 26.14 -4.48 -25.95
N ARG A 446 25.02 -5.13 -26.35
CA ARG A 446 24.89 -5.78 -27.67
C ARG A 446 25.06 -4.77 -28.81
N HIS A 447 24.50 -3.56 -28.67
CA HIS A 447 24.70 -2.50 -29.65
C HIS A 447 26.18 -2.08 -29.75
N SER A 448 26.86 -1.86 -28.62
CA SER A 448 28.29 -1.55 -28.59
C SER A 448 29.14 -2.63 -29.26
N GLN A 449 28.87 -3.90 -28.97
CA GLN A 449 29.54 -5.05 -29.61
C GLN A 449 29.33 -5.04 -31.13
N LEU A 450 28.09 -4.83 -31.60
CA LEU A 450 27.79 -4.74 -33.03
C LEU A 450 28.44 -3.51 -33.69
N THR A 451 28.61 -2.38 -32.98
CA THR A 451 29.36 -1.24 -33.51
C THR A 451 30.86 -1.52 -33.61
N GLU A 452 31.46 -2.19 -32.62
CA GLU A 452 32.85 -2.64 -32.70
C GLU A 452 33.08 -3.64 -33.84
N GLU A 453 32.16 -4.61 -34.01
CA GLU A 453 32.22 -5.57 -35.12
C GLU A 453 32.08 -4.87 -36.48
N LYS A 454 31.16 -3.91 -36.59
CA LYS A 454 31.02 -3.08 -37.79
C LYS A 454 32.30 -2.28 -38.09
N GLU A 455 32.93 -1.67 -37.09
CA GLU A 455 34.19 -0.93 -37.25
C GLU A 455 35.35 -1.85 -37.63
N ARG A 456 35.47 -3.03 -36.99
CA ARG A 456 36.44 -4.07 -37.39
C ARG A 456 36.25 -4.51 -38.83
N LEU A 457 34.99 -4.74 -39.26
CA LEU A 457 34.67 -5.11 -40.63
C LEU A 457 34.97 -3.98 -41.62
N LEU A 458 34.64 -2.72 -41.29
CA LEU A 458 34.98 -1.55 -42.10
C LEU A 458 36.50 -1.40 -42.26
N ASN A 459 37.27 -1.56 -41.19
CA ASN A 459 38.74 -1.54 -41.26
C ASN A 459 39.27 -2.67 -42.15
N SER A 460 38.75 -3.90 -42.01
CA SER A 460 39.13 -5.02 -42.89
C SER A 460 38.76 -4.80 -44.36
N LEU A 461 37.67 -4.07 -44.64
CA LEU A 461 37.27 -3.68 -45.99
C LEU A 461 38.23 -2.64 -46.56
N VAL A 462 38.58 -1.60 -45.79
CA VAL A 462 39.56 -0.58 -46.20
C VAL A 462 40.95 -1.19 -46.43
N GLU A 463 41.36 -2.16 -45.61
CA GLU A 463 42.59 -2.94 -45.83
C GLU A 463 42.52 -3.76 -47.13
N ALA A 464 41.38 -4.41 -47.41
CA ALA A 464 41.17 -5.15 -48.65
C ALA A 464 41.16 -4.24 -49.89
N GLU A 465 40.50 -3.08 -49.81
CA GLU A 465 40.54 -2.03 -50.85
C GLU A 465 41.97 -1.52 -51.07
N HIS A 466 42.74 -1.29 -50.00
CA HIS A 466 44.14 -0.92 -50.11
C HIS A 466 44.98 -2.00 -50.78
N GLN A 467 44.76 -3.28 -50.46
CA GLN A 467 45.42 -4.40 -51.13
C GLN A 467 45.04 -4.48 -52.62
N ILE A 468 43.76 -4.27 -52.97
CA ILE A 468 43.29 -4.22 -54.36
C ILE A 468 44.02 -3.09 -55.11
N LEU A 469 44.04 -1.87 -54.56
CA LEU A 469 44.74 -0.72 -55.16
C LEU A 469 46.25 -0.96 -55.31
N LEU A 470 46.89 -1.65 -54.36
CA LEU A 470 48.30 -2.07 -54.48
C LEU A 470 48.50 -3.10 -55.59
N TRP A 471 47.59 -4.05 -55.76
CA TRP A 471 47.63 -5.03 -56.85
C TRP A 471 47.34 -4.39 -58.21
N GLU A 472 46.40 -3.46 -58.31
CA GLU A 472 46.13 -2.67 -59.51
C GLU A 472 47.37 -1.87 -59.92
N LYS A 473 48.02 -1.16 -58.99
CA LYS A 473 49.29 -0.46 -59.24
C LYS A 473 50.39 -1.42 -59.70
N LYS A 474 50.54 -2.60 -59.08
CA LYS A 474 51.50 -3.62 -59.52
C LYS A 474 51.19 -4.15 -60.93
N ILE A 475 49.91 -4.38 -61.24
CA ILE A 475 49.46 -4.83 -62.57
C ILE A 475 49.72 -3.73 -63.61
N GLN A 476 49.46 -2.47 -63.27
CA GLN A 476 49.71 -1.34 -64.14
C GLN A 476 51.22 -1.15 -64.39
N LEU A 477 52.06 -1.16 -63.35
CA LEU A 477 53.52 -1.17 -63.52
C LEU A 477 54.00 -2.37 -64.33
N ALA A 478 53.40 -3.55 -64.18
CA ALA A 478 53.74 -4.72 -64.99
C ALA A 478 53.27 -4.61 -66.45
N LYS A 479 52.18 -3.87 -66.73
CA LYS A 479 51.75 -3.52 -68.09
C LYS A 479 52.69 -2.48 -68.69
N GLU A 480 53.00 -1.39 -67.98
CA GLU A 480 53.93 -0.34 -68.41
C GLU A 480 55.35 -0.91 -68.65
N MET A 481 55.84 -1.78 -67.77
CA MET A 481 57.11 -2.51 -67.98
C MET A 481 57.06 -3.46 -69.17
N ARG A 482 55.90 -4.08 -69.44
CA ARG A 482 55.71 -4.93 -70.63
C ARG A 482 55.68 -4.08 -71.90
N GLU A 483 54.93 -2.98 -71.92
CA GLU A 483 54.87 -2.04 -73.05
C GLU A 483 56.23 -1.38 -73.30
N ALA A 484 57.03 -1.10 -72.26
CA ALA A 484 58.41 -0.65 -72.38
C ALA A 484 59.35 -1.76 -72.91
N ALA A 485 59.16 -3.02 -72.51
CA ALA A 485 59.94 -4.14 -73.05
C ALA A 485 59.54 -4.50 -74.49
N ASP A 486 58.26 -4.44 -74.81
CA ASP A 486 57.70 -4.73 -76.13
C ASP A 486 58.07 -3.61 -77.10
N SER A 487 58.06 -2.33 -76.69
CA SER A 487 58.59 -1.23 -77.52
C SER A 487 60.11 -1.31 -77.74
N LEU A 488 60.89 -1.81 -76.76
CA LEU A 488 62.30 -2.18 -76.98
C LEU A 488 62.45 -3.37 -77.95
N PHE A 489 61.47 -4.25 -78.06
CA PHE A 489 61.46 -5.36 -79.01
C PHE A 489 60.95 -4.97 -80.41
N GLU A 490 60.02 -4.03 -80.50
CA GLU A 490 59.38 -3.57 -81.74
C GLU A 490 60.15 -2.42 -82.42
N HIS A 491 60.87 -1.58 -81.67
CA HIS A 491 61.63 -0.42 -82.19
C HIS A 491 63.12 -0.41 -81.79
N GLY A 492 63.60 -1.44 -81.10
CA GLY A 492 65.00 -1.54 -80.68
C GLY A 492 65.91 -2.25 -81.67
N GLU A 493 67.14 -1.74 -81.73
CA GLU A 493 68.38 -2.20 -82.38
C GLU A 493 68.54 -3.71 -82.63
N ILE A 494 67.90 -4.59 -81.86
CA ILE A 494 67.89 -6.05 -82.09
C ILE A 494 67.23 -6.41 -83.43
N HIS A 495 66.20 -5.70 -83.89
CA HIS A 495 65.63 -5.96 -85.22
C HIS A 495 66.61 -5.55 -86.32
N ASP A 496 67.25 -4.39 -86.20
CA ASP A 496 68.27 -3.91 -87.13
C ASP A 496 69.52 -4.78 -87.11
N MET A 497 69.96 -5.26 -85.95
CA MET A 497 71.01 -6.26 -85.83
C MET A 497 70.60 -7.60 -86.46
N LYS A 498 69.33 -8.04 -86.36
CA LYS A 498 68.85 -9.26 -87.04
C LYS A 498 68.76 -9.08 -88.55
N THR A 499 68.37 -7.91 -89.05
CA THR A 499 68.35 -7.63 -90.49
C THR A 499 69.77 -7.43 -91.04
N GLU A 500 70.68 -6.82 -90.29
CA GLU A 500 72.10 -6.71 -90.65
C GLU A 500 72.82 -8.07 -90.52
N ILE A 501 72.50 -8.91 -89.53
CA ILE A 501 72.95 -10.32 -89.50
C ILE A 501 72.42 -11.07 -90.72
N ARG A 502 71.16 -10.87 -91.13
CA ARG A 502 70.64 -11.45 -92.38
C ARG A 502 71.35 -10.90 -93.61
N ARG A 503 71.67 -9.61 -93.68
CA ARG A 503 72.50 -9.01 -94.75
C ARG A 503 73.93 -9.57 -94.74
N MET A 504 74.53 -9.79 -93.57
CA MET A 504 75.83 -10.43 -93.41
C MET A 504 75.78 -11.92 -93.76
N GLN A 505 74.70 -12.64 -93.45
CA GLN A 505 74.48 -14.03 -93.88
C GLN A 505 74.26 -14.13 -95.39
N VAL A 506 73.56 -13.17 -96.01
CA VAL A 506 73.43 -13.07 -97.47
C VAL A 506 74.78 -12.70 -98.10
N ARG A 507 75.53 -11.76 -97.54
CA ARG A 507 76.93 -11.47 -97.95
C ARG A 507 77.84 -12.68 -97.77
N TYR A 508 77.67 -13.45 -96.70
CA TYR A 508 78.42 -14.69 -96.45
C TYR A 508 78.01 -15.79 -97.44
N GLY A 509 76.73 -15.91 -97.80
CA GLY A 509 76.25 -16.78 -98.87
C GLY A 509 76.71 -16.35 -100.26
N GLN A 510 76.85 -15.04 -100.50
CA GLN A 510 77.45 -14.49 -101.71
C GLN A 510 78.97 -14.73 -101.73
N LEU A 511 79.66 -14.58 -100.60
CA LEU A 511 81.07 -14.93 -100.42
C LEU A 511 81.31 -16.43 -100.55
N LEU A 512 80.39 -17.28 -100.10
CA LEU A 512 80.42 -18.73 -100.32
C LEU A 512 80.19 -19.07 -101.79
N LYS A 513 79.28 -18.40 -102.49
CA LYS A 513 79.11 -18.57 -103.94
C LYS A 513 80.31 -18.05 -104.73
N GLN A 514 80.89 -16.93 -104.31
CA GLN A 514 82.16 -16.43 -104.86
C GLN A 514 83.27 -17.43 -104.57
N GLN A 515 83.39 -17.94 -103.34
CA GLN A 515 84.32 -18.99 -102.94
C GLN A 515 84.08 -20.27 -103.73
N GLU A 516 82.85 -20.66 -104.08
CA GLU A 516 82.54 -21.78 -104.97
C GLU A 516 82.98 -21.53 -106.42
N THR A 517 82.73 -20.33 -106.96
CA THR A 517 83.27 -19.99 -108.30
C THR A 517 84.80 -19.92 -108.28
N LEU A 518 85.38 -19.52 -107.16
CA LEU A 518 86.81 -19.44 -106.94
C LEU A 518 87.39 -20.83 -106.59
N THR A 519 86.65 -21.78 -106.01
CA THR A 519 87.07 -23.18 -105.86
C THR A 519 86.89 -23.97 -107.13
N ARG A 520 85.91 -23.68 -108.00
CA ARG A 520 85.87 -24.26 -109.36
C ARG A 520 87.00 -23.69 -110.24
N ALA A 521 87.26 -22.39 -110.15
CA ALA A 521 88.44 -21.79 -110.79
C ALA A 521 89.76 -22.29 -110.17
N LEU A 522 89.79 -22.55 -108.85
CA LEU A 522 90.94 -23.17 -108.20
C LEU A 522 91.02 -24.65 -108.52
N GLU A 523 89.95 -25.43 -108.73
CA GLU A 523 90.03 -26.83 -109.16
C GLU A 523 90.68 -26.90 -110.55
N VAL A 524 90.30 -26.00 -111.46
CA VAL A 524 90.98 -25.81 -112.75
C VAL A 524 92.45 -25.39 -112.52
N CYS A 525 92.73 -24.42 -111.65
CA CYS A 525 94.10 -23.98 -111.36
C CYS A 525 94.90 -24.93 -110.43
N VAL A 526 94.27 -25.92 -109.80
CA VAL A 526 94.82 -26.94 -108.88
C VAL A 526 95.13 -28.19 -109.66
N SER A 527 94.32 -28.58 -110.65
CA SER A 527 94.81 -29.49 -111.70
C SER A 527 96.02 -28.91 -112.47
N HIS A 528 96.19 -27.57 -112.45
CA HIS A 528 97.36 -26.85 -112.96
C HIS A 528 98.41 -26.48 -111.88
N ARG A 529 98.16 -26.75 -110.59
CA ARG A 529 99.09 -26.53 -109.46
C ARG A 529 99.57 -27.81 -108.79
N GLU A 530 98.85 -28.91 -108.84
CA GLU A 530 99.33 -30.24 -108.40
C GLU A 530 100.57 -30.68 -109.23
N THR A 531 100.72 -30.13 -110.43
CA THR A 531 101.92 -30.23 -111.28
C THR A 531 103.04 -29.23 -110.93
N ILE A 532 102.81 -28.25 -110.04
CA ILE A 532 103.74 -27.13 -109.76
C ILE A 532 104.00 -26.90 -108.23
N THR A 533 103.14 -27.38 -107.33
CA THR A 533 103.26 -27.24 -105.87
C THR A 533 103.56 -28.55 -105.14
N ASN A 534 104.24 -29.49 -105.79
CA ASN A 534 105.19 -30.40 -105.14
C ASN A 534 106.50 -29.65 -104.74
N TRP A 535 106.41 -28.35 -104.43
CA TRP A 535 107.55 -27.42 -104.39
C TRP A 535 107.39 -26.21 -103.44
N ALA A 536 106.31 -26.14 -102.64
CA ALA A 536 106.04 -24.96 -101.81
C ALA A 536 105.29 -25.26 -100.48
N GLU A 537 105.69 -26.31 -99.77
CA GLU A 537 105.32 -26.49 -98.36
C GLU A 537 106.06 -25.46 -97.48
N ALA A 538 105.47 -24.29 -97.21
CA ALA A 538 105.97 -23.35 -96.19
C ALA A 538 104.93 -22.33 -95.64
N GLN A 539 104.84 -22.27 -94.30
CA GLN A 539 104.51 -21.11 -93.43
C GLN A 539 103.06 -20.60 -93.14
N SER A 540 102.71 -20.62 -91.83
CA SER A 540 101.77 -19.75 -91.03
C SER A 540 100.23 -19.85 -91.19
N LYS A 541 99.30 -19.80 -90.18
CA LYS A 541 99.17 -19.29 -88.75
C LYS A 541 98.62 -17.84 -88.62
N VAL A 542 97.72 -17.43 -87.68
CA VAL A 542 96.97 -18.07 -86.54
C VAL A 542 95.75 -17.22 -86.05
N ASP A 543 94.81 -17.79 -85.26
CA ASP A 543 93.62 -17.13 -84.61
C ASP A 543 93.86 -16.10 -83.48
N LYS A 544 92.83 -15.29 -83.07
CA LYS A 544 92.40 -15.02 -81.65
C LYS A 544 91.23 -14.00 -81.42
N LYS A 545 90.65 -13.99 -80.20
CA LYS A 545 89.61 -13.08 -79.61
C LYS A 545 89.97 -12.71 -78.15
N HIS A 546 89.41 -11.64 -77.50
CA HIS A 546 89.19 -11.47 -76.02
C HIS A 546 88.43 -10.16 -75.60
N VAL A 547 88.05 -9.98 -74.31
CA VAL A 547 87.08 -8.97 -73.75
C VAL A 547 87.44 -8.50 -72.29
N THR A 548 86.80 -7.39 -71.82
CA THR A 548 86.35 -6.99 -70.43
C THR A 548 87.16 -6.06 -69.47
N LYS A 549 86.48 -5.06 -68.86
CA LYS A 549 86.82 -4.42 -67.55
C LYS A 549 85.69 -3.62 -66.80
N SER A 550 84.47 -3.46 -67.32
CA SER A 550 83.51 -2.43 -66.81
C SER A 550 82.66 -2.82 -65.58
N ASP A 551 82.31 -4.09 -65.41
CA ASP A 551 81.09 -4.47 -64.67
C ASP A 551 81.19 -4.53 -63.14
N PHE A 552 82.35 -4.20 -62.57
CA PHE A 552 82.61 -4.30 -61.12
C PHE A 552 82.38 -3.00 -60.34
N GLN A 553 82.18 -1.85 -61.00
CA GLN A 553 82.06 -0.57 -60.31
C GLN A 553 80.61 -0.21 -59.91
N SER A 554 79.60 -0.49 -60.75
CA SER A 554 78.19 -0.19 -60.46
C SER A 554 77.64 -0.91 -59.22
N ARG A 555 77.91 -2.22 -59.10
CA ARG A 555 77.47 -3.05 -57.96
C ARG A 555 77.93 -2.57 -56.59
N LYS A 556 79.00 -1.76 -56.51
CA LYS A 556 79.53 -1.23 -55.24
C LYS A 556 78.72 -0.03 -54.73
N GLU A 557 78.04 0.69 -55.60
CA GLU A 557 77.28 1.90 -55.25
C GLU A 557 75.83 1.57 -54.87
N GLU A 558 75.21 0.60 -55.54
CA GLU A 558 73.88 0.07 -55.18
C GLU A 558 73.84 -0.46 -53.74
N LEU A 559 74.87 -1.21 -53.32
CA LEU A 559 74.97 -1.75 -51.96
C LEU A 559 75.09 -0.64 -50.90
N LYS A 560 75.77 0.48 -51.20
CA LYS A 560 75.85 1.63 -50.28
C LYS A 560 74.52 2.35 -50.13
N LYS A 561 73.68 2.37 -51.17
CA LYS A 561 72.34 3.00 -51.09
C LYS A 561 71.41 2.19 -50.18
N LYS A 562 71.34 0.88 -50.39
CA LYS A 562 70.52 -0.04 -49.56
C LYS A 562 70.90 -0.01 -48.08
N ILE A 563 72.18 0.12 -47.75
CA ILE A 563 72.64 0.24 -46.35
C ILE A 563 72.13 1.53 -45.67
N ARG A 564 71.91 2.62 -46.40
CA ARG A 564 71.32 3.86 -45.84
C ARG A 564 69.82 3.72 -45.62
N GLU A 565 69.10 3.23 -46.64
CA GLU A 565 67.67 2.96 -46.59
C GLU A 565 67.34 2.02 -45.39
N THR A 566 68.15 0.98 -45.15
CA THR A 566 67.96 0.12 -43.95
C THR A 566 68.24 0.81 -42.60
N ARG A 567 69.06 1.88 -42.57
CA ARG A 567 69.36 2.60 -41.31
C ARG A 567 68.27 3.62 -40.97
N GLU A 568 67.68 4.25 -41.98
CA GLU A 568 66.54 5.15 -41.82
C GLU A 568 65.34 4.37 -41.27
N ASN A 569 65.01 3.22 -41.85
CA ASN A 569 63.96 2.33 -41.34
C ASN A 569 64.22 1.86 -39.89
N ILE A 570 65.47 1.59 -39.50
CA ILE A 570 65.83 1.23 -38.11
C ILE A 570 65.58 2.40 -37.14
N CYS A 571 65.87 3.64 -37.56
CA CYS A 571 65.57 4.82 -36.76
C CYS A 571 64.06 5.04 -36.58
N GLU A 572 63.26 4.86 -37.64
CA GLU A 572 61.79 4.93 -37.58
C GLU A 572 61.22 3.85 -36.66
N CYS A 573 61.67 2.59 -36.78
CA CYS A 573 61.28 1.53 -35.85
C CYS A 573 61.63 1.87 -34.39
N ASN A 574 62.82 2.40 -34.12
CA ASN A 574 63.21 2.80 -32.77
C ASN A 574 62.35 3.95 -32.21
N GLN A 575 61.90 4.89 -33.05
CA GLN A 575 60.95 5.94 -32.65
C GLN A 575 59.58 5.34 -32.28
N THR A 576 59.05 4.44 -33.10
CA THR A 576 57.77 3.76 -32.79
C THR A 576 57.84 2.90 -31.51
N ILE A 577 59.01 2.32 -31.22
CA ILE A 577 59.23 1.57 -29.96
C ILE A 577 59.18 2.52 -28.76
N GLN A 578 59.82 3.68 -28.82
CA GLN A 578 59.79 4.69 -27.74
C GLN A 578 58.38 5.26 -27.53
N GLU A 579 57.60 5.48 -28.59
CA GLU A 579 56.20 5.91 -28.48
C GLU A 579 55.34 4.83 -27.79
N LEU A 580 55.54 3.56 -28.13
CA LEU A 580 54.86 2.43 -27.48
C LEU A 580 55.29 2.24 -26.02
N GLU A 581 56.56 2.47 -25.67
CA GLU A 581 57.05 2.45 -24.30
C GLU A 581 56.39 3.56 -23.45
N ILE A 582 56.31 4.79 -23.97
CA ILE A 582 55.61 5.91 -23.30
C ILE A 582 54.11 5.61 -23.10
N ILE A 583 53.46 5.03 -24.12
CA ILE A 583 52.06 4.62 -24.02
C ILE A 583 51.91 3.52 -22.96
N GLN A 584 52.79 2.52 -22.93
CA GLN A 584 52.79 1.45 -21.94
C GLN A 584 52.99 1.98 -20.51
N GLU A 585 53.90 2.94 -20.29
CA GLU A 585 54.09 3.60 -19.00
C GLU A 585 52.83 4.35 -18.56
N SER A 586 52.21 5.14 -19.45
CA SER A 586 50.97 5.88 -19.13
C SER A 586 49.77 4.96 -18.84
N LEU A 587 49.65 3.83 -19.54
CA LEU A 587 48.65 2.80 -19.27
C LEU A 587 48.92 2.07 -17.94
N SER A 588 50.18 1.85 -17.58
CA SER A 588 50.55 1.26 -16.29
C SER A 588 50.25 2.20 -15.11
N ALA A 589 50.45 3.51 -15.30
CA ALA A 589 50.12 4.52 -14.31
C ALA A 589 48.60 4.59 -14.07
N THR A 590 47.80 4.76 -15.13
CA THR A 590 46.33 4.79 -15.04
C THR A 590 45.74 3.48 -14.51
N PHE A 591 46.33 2.32 -14.84
CA PHE A 591 45.94 1.04 -14.24
C PHE A 591 46.24 1.00 -12.72
N SER A 592 47.36 1.58 -12.28
CA SER A 592 47.72 1.66 -10.86
C SER A 592 46.76 2.57 -10.07
N GLU A 593 46.35 3.71 -10.65
CA GLU A 593 45.34 4.61 -10.09
C GLU A 593 43.98 3.91 -9.97
N LYS A 594 43.51 3.24 -11.05
CA LYS A 594 42.24 2.49 -11.03
C LYS A 594 42.27 1.32 -10.05
N LYS A 595 43.43 0.68 -9.86
CA LYS A 595 43.61 -0.34 -8.81
C LYS A 595 43.54 0.26 -7.40
N GLN A 596 44.06 1.47 -7.20
CA GLN A 596 43.97 2.17 -5.91
C GLN A 596 42.53 2.62 -5.60
N GLU A 597 41.80 3.17 -6.59
CA GLU A 597 40.37 3.47 -6.49
C GLU A 597 39.55 2.22 -6.13
N PHE A 598 39.82 1.10 -6.80
CA PHE A 598 39.15 -0.17 -6.49
C PHE A 598 39.40 -0.64 -5.05
N CYS A 599 40.65 -0.57 -4.56
CA CYS A 599 40.97 -0.90 -3.17
C CYS A 599 40.27 0.01 -2.16
N GLN A 600 40.07 1.30 -2.48
CA GLN A 600 39.33 2.24 -1.63
C GLN A 600 37.83 1.89 -1.59
N LEU A 601 37.20 1.70 -2.76
CA LEU A 601 35.80 1.31 -2.86
C LEU A 601 35.53 -0.07 -2.20
N GLN A 602 36.49 -0.99 -2.27
CA GLN A 602 36.40 -2.28 -1.58
C GLN A 602 36.45 -2.10 -0.06
N ALA A 603 37.35 -1.28 0.47
CA ALA A 603 37.43 -0.98 1.91
C ALA A 603 36.17 -0.26 2.42
N GLU A 604 35.60 0.66 1.64
CA GLU A 604 34.32 1.31 1.94
C GLU A 604 33.18 0.28 1.95
N THR A 605 33.11 -0.61 0.96
CA THR A 605 32.12 -1.70 0.88
C THR A 605 32.22 -2.62 2.09
N ASP A 606 33.44 -3.03 2.47
CA ASP A 606 33.68 -3.88 3.64
C ASP A 606 33.25 -3.16 4.94
N SER A 607 33.45 -1.85 5.06
CA SER A 607 32.99 -1.08 6.22
C SER A 607 31.46 -0.99 6.29
N LEU A 608 30.77 -0.78 5.16
CA LEU A 608 29.31 -0.76 5.08
C LEU A 608 28.69 -2.14 5.38
N ILE A 609 29.38 -3.22 5.03
CA ILE A 609 28.98 -4.59 5.40
C ILE A 609 29.06 -4.76 6.93
N LEU A 610 30.15 -4.30 7.57
CA LEU A 610 30.30 -4.36 9.03
C LEU A 610 29.23 -3.52 9.76
N ASP A 611 28.93 -2.32 9.27
CA ASP A 611 27.86 -1.47 9.82
C ASP A 611 26.48 -2.13 9.67
N MET A 612 26.21 -2.75 8.52
CA MET A 612 24.99 -3.51 8.30
C MET A 612 24.88 -4.72 9.25
N GLU A 613 25.95 -5.47 9.46
CA GLU A 613 26.00 -6.58 10.41
C GLU A 613 25.70 -6.09 11.84
N CYS A 614 26.36 -5.01 12.30
CA CYS A 614 26.11 -4.37 13.59
C CYS A 614 24.64 -3.97 13.76
N LEU A 615 24.06 -3.25 12.79
CA LEU A 615 22.66 -2.82 12.83
C LEU A 615 21.66 -4.01 12.80
N GLN A 616 21.99 -5.10 12.11
CA GLN A 616 21.19 -6.33 12.16
C GLN A 616 21.24 -6.98 13.54
N HIS A 617 22.40 -6.99 14.21
CA HIS A 617 22.54 -7.49 15.57
C HIS A 617 21.78 -6.61 16.58
N GLU A 618 21.86 -5.29 16.47
CA GLU A 618 21.07 -4.35 17.29
C GLU A 618 19.55 -4.53 17.07
N LYS A 619 19.10 -4.70 15.82
CA LYS A 619 17.69 -4.98 15.52
C LYS A 619 17.21 -6.27 16.16
N ARG A 620 18.01 -7.35 16.10
CA ARG A 620 17.70 -8.63 16.77
C ARG A 620 17.67 -8.47 18.29
N TRP A 621 18.60 -7.69 18.85
CA TRP A 621 18.65 -7.37 20.27
C TRP A 621 17.41 -6.61 20.74
N ASN A 622 17.06 -5.50 20.08
CA ASN A 622 15.89 -4.69 20.41
C ASN A 622 14.59 -5.50 20.33
N LEU A 623 14.49 -6.47 19.42
CA LEU A 623 13.36 -7.40 19.35
C LEU A 623 13.30 -8.33 20.57
N LEU A 624 14.42 -8.88 21.02
CA LEU A 624 14.49 -9.74 22.21
C LEU A 624 14.15 -8.97 23.49
N ASP A 625 14.65 -7.73 23.63
CA ASP A 625 14.32 -6.86 24.77
C ASP A 625 12.84 -6.42 24.74
N LEU A 626 12.28 -6.12 23.57
CA LEU A 626 10.84 -5.84 23.41
C LEU A 626 10.00 -7.06 23.86
N VAL A 627 10.38 -8.27 23.47
CA VAL A 627 9.71 -9.51 23.88
C VAL A 627 9.85 -9.74 25.40
N ALA A 628 11.02 -9.43 25.99
CA ALA A 628 11.23 -9.51 27.43
C ALA A 628 10.34 -8.50 28.19
N HIS A 629 10.25 -7.25 27.71
CA HIS A 629 9.35 -6.23 28.27
C HIS A 629 7.88 -6.60 28.11
N GLN A 630 7.46 -7.15 26.97
CA GLN A 630 6.09 -7.67 26.78
C GLN A 630 5.78 -8.85 27.70
N ALA A 631 6.74 -9.76 27.92
CA ALA A 631 6.59 -10.86 28.85
C ALA A 631 6.47 -10.35 30.31
N HIS A 632 7.27 -9.35 30.69
CA HIS A 632 7.18 -8.69 31.99
C HIS A 632 5.85 -7.95 32.16
N GLN A 633 5.38 -7.23 31.13
CA GLN A 633 4.07 -6.58 31.13
C GLN A 633 2.93 -7.59 31.31
N LYS A 634 2.99 -8.74 30.64
CA LYS A 634 2.02 -9.84 30.84
C LYS A 634 2.07 -10.38 32.27
N GLN A 635 3.26 -10.55 32.86
CA GLN A 635 3.40 -10.94 34.27
C GLN A 635 2.80 -9.89 35.23
N LEU A 636 3.03 -8.59 34.97
CA LEU A 636 2.43 -7.49 35.73
C LEU A 636 0.91 -7.39 35.56
N GLN A 637 0.35 -7.72 34.38
CA GLN A 637 -1.09 -7.84 34.16
C GLN A 637 -1.68 -9.01 34.96
N VAL A 638 -1.06 -10.19 34.91
CA VAL A 638 -1.47 -11.38 35.69
C VAL A 638 -1.35 -11.14 37.21
N LEU A 639 -0.40 -10.30 37.65
CA LEU A 639 -0.31 -9.78 39.02
C LEU A 639 -1.48 -8.85 39.36
N LYS A 640 -1.81 -7.88 38.51
CA LYS A 640 -2.99 -6.99 38.69
C LYS A 640 -4.31 -7.74 38.72
N GLU A 641 -4.43 -8.84 37.97
CA GLU A 641 -5.59 -9.73 37.97
C GLU A 641 -5.64 -10.68 39.18
N GLY A 642 -4.64 -10.65 40.08
CA GLY A 642 -4.58 -11.52 41.26
C GLY A 642 -4.32 -13.01 40.97
N LYS A 643 -4.04 -13.37 39.71
CA LYS A 643 -3.85 -14.75 39.24
C LYS A 643 -2.38 -15.21 39.32
N TYR A 644 -1.46 -14.30 39.63
CA TYR A 644 -0.02 -14.62 39.66
C TYR A 644 0.35 -15.47 40.89
N ARG A 645 0.92 -16.64 40.63
CA ARG A 645 1.47 -17.52 41.67
C ARG A 645 2.97 -17.25 41.80
N ALA A 646 3.38 -16.58 42.88
CA ALA A 646 4.79 -16.35 43.17
C ALA A 646 5.58 -17.67 43.25
N LEU A 647 6.61 -17.79 42.40
CA LEU A 647 7.49 -18.98 42.33
C LEU A 647 8.36 -19.15 43.58
N SER A 648 8.60 -18.08 44.33
CA SER A 648 9.28 -18.08 45.62
C SER A 648 8.43 -17.27 46.60
N ARG A 649 8.20 -17.78 47.82
CA ARG A 649 7.42 -17.09 48.86
C ARG A 649 8.27 -16.37 49.91
N THR A 650 9.59 -16.57 49.89
CA THR A 650 10.56 -15.95 50.80
C THR A 650 11.63 -15.22 49.99
N GLU A 651 12.11 -14.09 50.50
CA GLU A 651 13.16 -13.30 49.84
C GLU A 651 14.44 -14.10 49.62
N GLU A 652 14.82 -14.92 50.59
CA GLU A 652 16.00 -15.81 50.53
C GLU A 652 15.93 -16.79 49.35
N ALA A 653 14.74 -17.33 49.06
CA ALA A 653 14.53 -18.20 47.91
C ALA A 653 14.59 -17.42 46.58
N CYS A 654 14.10 -16.17 46.53
CA CYS A 654 14.32 -15.28 45.39
C CYS A 654 15.81 -14.98 45.16
N ARG A 655 16.55 -14.61 46.22
CA ARG A 655 17.99 -14.32 46.14
C ARG A 655 18.77 -15.54 45.67
N SER A 656 18.50 -16.74 46.20
CA SER A 656 19.12 -17.99 45.74
C SER A 656 18.81 -18.31 44.27
N GLN A 657 17.62 -18.00 43.76
CA GLN A 657 17.30 -18.16 42.34
C GLN A 657 18.00 -17.11 41.47
N GLN A 658 18.09 -15.84 41.91
CA GLN A 658 18.86 -14.80 41.24
C GLN A 658 20.35 -15.14 41.18
N GLU A 659 20.93 -15.67 42.25
CA GLU A 659 22.32 -16.16 42.29
C GLU A 659 22.55 -17.35 41.34
N LYS A 660 21.60 -18.30 41.26
CA LYS A 660 21.67 -19.40 40.28
C LYS A 660 21.58 -18.91 38.84
N LEU A 661 20.77 -17.90 38.56
CA LEU A 661 20.71 -17.26 37.24
C LEU A 661 21.99 -16.47 36.93
N ARG A 662 22.54 -15.74 37.91
CA ARG A 662 23.83 -15.03 37.82
C ARG A 662 24.97 -16.01 37.52
N GLY A 663 25.04 -17.13 38.23
CA GLY A 663 26.01 -18.19 37.99
C GLY A 663 25.88 -18.80 36.58
N ARG A 664 24.65 -19.03 36.11
CA ARG A 664 24.40 -19.48 34.72
C ARG A 664 24.88 -18.47 33.69
N LEU A 665 24.56 -17.18 33.85
CA LEU A 665 25.03 -16.11 32.96
C LEU A 665 26.57 -15.99 32.95
N GLN A 666 27.21 -16.15 34.11
CA GLN A 666 28.68 -16.19 34.21
C GLN A 666 29.28 -17.41 33.51
N THR A 667 28.69 -18.61 33.65
CA THR A 667 29.14 -19.79 32.89
C THR A 667 28.93 -19.65 31.39
N ILE A 668 27.83 -19.04 30.94
CA ILE A 668 27.59 -18.76 29.52
C ILE A 668 28.62 -17.75 29.00
N ASN A 669 28.96 -16.72 29.79
CA ASN A 669 29.99 -15.75 29.42
C ASN A 669 31.39 -16.39 29.33
N ALA A 670 31.74 -17.29 30.25
CA ALA A 670 32.98 -18.07 30.17
C ALA A 670 33.02 -18.97 28.91
N ILE A 671 31.91 -19.63 28.58
CA ILE A 671 31.80 -20.46 27.36
C ILE A 671 31.91 -19.58 26.10
N VAL A 672 31.29 -18.40 26.06
CA VAL A 672 31.41 -17.45 24.93
C VAL A 672 32.85 -16.95 24.79
N GLN A 673 33.54 -16.69 25.90
CA GLN A 673 34.96 -16.31 25.90
C GLN A 673 35.87 -17.46 25.41
N GLN A 674 35.59 -18.70 25.82
CA GLN A 674 36.31 -19.88 25.31
C GLN A 674 36.09 -20.08 23.81
N ILE A 675 34.86 -19.94 23.30
CA ILE A 675 34.58 -20.05 21.86
C ILE A 675 35.25 -18.90 21.07
N TRP A 676 35.37 -17.71 21.66
CA TRP A 676 36.13 -16.60 21.10
C TRP A 676 37.63 -16.91 20.94
N GLU A 677 38.23 -17.61 21.89
CA GLU A 677 39.64 -18.04 21.85
C GLU A 677 39.85 -19.24 20.91
N GLU A 678 38.92 -20.21 20.91
CA GLU A 678 39.01 -21.45 20.12
C GLU A 678 38.66 -21.26 18.63
N GLN A 679 37.77 -20.32 18.28
CA GLN A 679 37.29 -20.14 16.90
C GLN A 679 37.26 -18.66 16.45
N PRO A 680 38.39 -18.12 15.94
CA PRO A 680 38.46 -16.73 15.45
C PRO A 680 37.48 -16.43 14.30
N GLN A 681 37.11 -17.43 13.51
CA GLN A 681 36.12 -17.30 12.44
C GLN A 681 34.70 -16.95 12.94
N HIS A 682 34.37 -17.33 14.18
CA HIS A 682 33.04 -17.10 14.77
C HIS A 682 32.99 -15.87 15.70
N GLN A 683 34.11 -15.19 15.94
CA GLN A 683 34.17 -13.99 16.78
C GLN A 683 33.17 -12.92 16.32
N ARG A 684 33.09 -12.64 15.01
CA ARG A 684 32.15 -11.65 14.43
C ARG A 684 30.69 -11.96 14.83
N ALA A 685 30.26 -13.20 14.64
CA ALA A 685 28.89 -13.64 14.95
C ALA A 685 28.57 -13.69 16.46
N LEU A 686 29.58 -13.61 17.33
CA LEU A 686 29.46 -13.69 18.80
C LEU A 686 29.77 -12.36 19.52
N GLN A 687 30.15 -11.30 18.80
CA GLN A 687 30.46 -9.99 19.38
C GLN A 687 29.27 -9.33 20.08
N TRP A 688 28.07 -9.47 19.54
CA TRP A 688 26.85 -8.96 20.17
C TRP A 688 26.51 -9.70 21.49
N LEU A 689 26.83 -11.00 21.59
CA LEU A 689 26.57 -11.80 22.81
C LEU A 689 27.51 -11.44 23.96
N SER A 690 28.79 -11.17 23.68
CA SER A 690 29.73 -10.73 24.72
C SER A 690 29.44 -9.31 25.18
N HIS A 691 29.06 -8.40 24.29
CA HIS A 691 28.59 -7.06 24.65
C HIS A 691 27.31 -7.11 25.50
N TRP A 692 26.36 -7.99 25.14
CA TRP A 692 25.14 -8.21 25.91
C TRP A 692 25.40 -8.75 27.33
N LEU A 693 26.20 -9.82 27.45
CA LEU A 693 26.56 -10.40 28.75
C LEU A 693 27.32 -9.39 29.61
N GLY A 694 28.23 -8.61 29.01
CA GLY A 694 28.92 -7.50 29.67
C GLY A 694 27.94 -6.44 30.21
N SER A 695 26.99 -5.99 29.39
CA SER A 695 25.97 -5.00 29.79
C SER A 695 25.08 -5.50 30.92
N LYS A 696 24.54 -6.74 30.84
CA LYS A 696 23.71 -7.31 31.92
C LYS A 696 24.50 -7.60 33.21
N LEU A 697 25.78 -7.99 33.12
CA LEU A 697 26.65 -8.20 34.30
C LEU A 697 27.17 -6.87 34.89
N GLY A 698 27.19 -5.79 34.11
CA GLY A 698 27.60 -4.45 34.54
C GLY A 698 26.46 -3.61 35.11
N SER A 699 25.27 -3.66 34.51
CA SER A 699 24.10 -2.84 34.87
C SER A 699 23.49 -3.15 36.25
N GLU A 700 23.95 -4.20 36.95
CA GLU A 700 23.55 -4.53 38.32
C GLU A 700 24.66 -4.30 39.37
N LYS A 701 25.77 -3.66 38.98
CA LYS A 701 26.83 -3.21 39.91
C LYS A 701 26.73 -1.71 40.26
N ALA A 702 25.80 -1.00 39.64
CA ALA A 702 25.38 0.36 39.95
C ALA A 702 23.96 0.32 40.53
#